data_AF-A0A9E3TP07-F1
#
_entry.id   AF-A0A9E3TP07-F1
#
_cell.length_a   1.000
_cell.length_b   1.000
_cell.length_c   1.000
_cell.angle_alpha   90.00
_cell.angle_beta   90.00
_cell.angle_gamma   90.00
#
_symmetry.space_group_name_H-M   'P 1'
#
loop_
_entity.id
_entity.type
_entity.pdbx_description
1 polymer ?
#
loop_
_entity_poly.entity_id
_entity_poly.type
_entity_poly.pdbx_seq_one_letter_code
_entity_poly.pdbx_strand_id
1 'polypeptide(L)'
;MCHTAFSRVVPYLVTYLATCLVLGCGSGSAPLTSTDATNVSPSETVNSSESSEPPSQRANQITASPAVPSVTESAATSAKPGTTTVPSSESKIVKVDETPREPATVEEAIRVLDLRTLPAFEDAEFRQDRVEIGHLEYEVKADLSQAIKFHRAQLASLGWEELPDSRPEGDYPMIYLTKDGYVMQLFGSLSYDPDKKSQGYCSIGIYNYGNTPFSKLPVPESASPHYGMPGHPSYVTTDDTDATRAWCSESLLEAGWQPYGSASDMMYFKQNAIKLSAWVRGHESQPGKTFIDYSSELMSADLPLPTGVEDSQYVDSMGRLTFTCSNERFNELAKFYADSFAGRGWSPTTEPIKGDRTTSVVYRNAAGDIITLDMEDYNENSRISVTQQTAAQVAVLEQRLRDEAKRHAAKLAGSSEMKLDGGDSAEINLEAILKAELGKVAGGSTNEAKSRLEALAEAGDIAGLEDAIGDFVGGLLGGAAGKELPTFDGKNPVMEGDDVAATSVEDGIVSRIAEAKVGKCEGFVQRNDDKFAMHHAMAFQKTEFDELVTVVYVSAEPFRTKGLQGTTVEEMSLFRWQAPDSPPSMEMRIRGDSVSISCFVEGHSINIGGADFKSEAMLKDGKLQGKVFSPEPHEFFDDTFQFSILLDVDVMKTAETAAPSRLVADDNYEYPVAIGCNEVSSESSPYRTVIRGVHPAGVALLTDFYRTELAARGWNEDATVAKLTEDAVSLSFASEEETLAVQLRVTAGRTEFALAARNGARAKKDGIVAKPGKAKLMLANPGETEMVVSVDGREYKVAAGVGGSNPAEAMQIDIEPGTHSIAVKSGNEPPETEKFELDAGVTWAIVGFPGGGYLSERLY
;
A
#
# COMPACT_ATOMS: atom_id res chain seq x y z
N MET A 1 50.77 -13.57 -0.33
CA MET A 1 50.04 -12.38 0.15
C MET A 1 48.56 -12.65 -0.07
N CYS A 2 47.96 -13.39 0.87
CA CYS A 2 46.58 -13.86 0.85
C CYS A 2 46.21 -14.09 2.31
N HIS A 3 45.52 -13.14 2.93
CA HIS A 3 44.82 -13.27 4.23
C HIS A 3 44.23 -11.90 4.62
N THR A 4 43.14 -11.46 3.96
CA THR A 4 42.36 -10.32 4.49
C THR A 4 40.93 -10.17 3.94
N ALA A 5 40.28 -11.22 3.45
CA ALA A 5 38.88 -11.13 2.97
C ALA A 5 37.85 -11.95 3.77
N PHE A 6 38.29 -12.82 4.70
CA PHE A 6 37.39 -13.74 5.42
C PHE A 6 36.99 -13.28 6.85
N SER A 7 37.41 -12.09 7.28
CA SER A 7 37.28 -11.62 8.67
C SER A 7 36.19 -10.56 8.92
N ARG A 8 35.30 -10.29 7.96
CA ARG A 8 34.35 -9.16 8.06
C ARG A 8 32.86 -9.48 7.96
N VAL A 9 32.46 -10.71 7.64
CA VAL A 9 31.03 -11.04 7.43
C VAL A 9 30.40 -11.77 8.63
N VAL A 10 31.19 -12.44 9.46
CA VAL A 10 30.69 -13.21 10.62
C VAL A 10 30.27 -12.36 11.84
N PRO A 11 30.84 -11.16 12.14
CA PRO A 11 30.36 -10.35 13.25
C PRO A 11 29.02 -9.63 12.97
N TYR A 12 28.65 -9.46 11.69
CA TYR A 12 27.45 -8.69 11.30
C TYR A 12 26.16 -9.48 11.48
N LEU A 13 26.17 -10.81 11.29
CA LEU A 13 25.01 -11.66 11.54
C LEU A 13 24.70 -11.79 13.05
N VAL A 14 25.72 -11.79 13.91
CA VAL A 14 25.58 -11.91 15.37
C VAL A 14 25.09 -10.59 15.99
N THR A 15 25.41 -9.44 15.39
CA THR A 15 24.94 -8.13 15.88
C THR A 15 23.52 -7.82 15.42
N TYR A 16 23.11 -8.26 14.22
CA TYR A 16 21.75 -8.04 13.70
C TYR A 16 20.70 -8.88 14.46
N LEU A 17 21.06 -10.07 14.93
CA LEU A 17 20.20 -10.94 15.75
C LEU A 17 20.11 -10.52 17.23
N ALA A 18 21.06 -9.73 17.74
CA ALA A 18 20.99 -9.21 19.11
C ALA A 18 20.07 -7.96 19.23
N THR A 19 19.89 -7.19 18.15
CA THR A 19 19.06 -5.98 18.16
C THR A 19 17.56 -6.28 18.01
N CYS A 20 17.19 -7.42 17.42
CA CYS A 20 15.78 -7.84 17.32
C CYS A 20 15.19 -8.39 18.64
N LEU A 21 15.99 -8.47 19.71
CA LEU A 21 15.57 -9.01 21.02
C LEU A 21 15.49 -7.95 22.14
N VAL A 22 15.61 -6.64 21.84
CA VAL A 22 15.69 -5.57 22.88
C VAL A 22 14.62 -4.46 22.78
N LEU A 23 13.64 -4.51 21.88
CA LEU A 23 12.46 -3.60 21.93
C LEU A 23 11.15 -4.35 22.22
N GLY A 24 11.16 -5.09 23.32
CA GLY A 24 9.99 -5.41 24.15
C GLY A 24 10.26 -4.97 25.58
N CYS A 25 9.71 -3.82 25.99
CA CYS A 25 9.54 -3.29 27.35
C CYS A 25 10.58 -3.65 28.43
N GLY A 26 11.53 -2.74 28.68
CA GLY A 26 12.30 -2.69 29.93
C GLY A 26 11.62 -1.82 30.99
N SER A 27 11.13 -2.44 32.07
CA SER A 27 11.06 -1.81 33.40
C SER A 27 12.28 -2.27 34.19
N GLY A 28 13.22 -1.36 34.44
CA GLY A 28 14.55 -1.67 34.95
C GLY A 28 14.66 -1.98 36.44
N SER A 29 15.78 -2.63 36.79
CA SER A 29 16.48 -2.52 38.08
C SER A 29 17.89 -3.10 37.92
N ALA A 30 18.92 -2.28 38.12
CA ALA A 30 20.34 -2.68 38.20
C ALA A 30 20.78 -2.80 39.69
N PRO A 31 22.07 -3.02 40.03
CA PRO A 31 22.86 -4.22 39.80
C PRO A 31 23.53 -4.72 41.11
N LEU A 32 24.02 -5.97 41.15
CA LEU A 32 25.12 -6.32 42.06
C LEU A 32 26.12 -7.26 41.39
N THR A 33 27.38 -6.90 41.59
CA THR A 33 28.63 -7.32 40.97
C THR A 33 29.27 -8.56 41.61
N SER A 34 30.21 -9.19 40.87
CA SER A 34 31.43 -9.87 41.39
C SER A 34 31.18 -11.26 42.01
N THR A 35 31.92 -12.35 41.77
CA THR A 35 33.29 -12.59 41.28
C THR A 35 33.46 -14.09 41.04
N ASP A 36 34.23 -14.45 40.03
CA ASP A 36 35.22 -15.53 39.95
C ASP A 36 35.06 -16.89 40.67
N ALA A 37 35.22 -17.92 39.82
CA ALA A 37 36.23 -18.98 39.89
C ALA A 37 35.82 -20.42 40.27
N THR A 38 36.21 -21.29 39.32
CA THR A 38 36.81 -22.63 39.46
C THR A 38 35.92 -23.83 39.80
N ASN A 39 35.53 -24.53 38.72
CA ASN A 39 36.05 -25.83 38.29
C ASN A 39 36.37 -26.92 39.35
N VAL A 40 35.89 -28.13 39.05
CA VAL A 40 36.40 -29.50 39.36
C VAL A 40 35.35 -30.41 40.03
N SER A 41 34.71 -31.24 39.19
CA SER A 41 34.17 -32.59 39.52
C SER A 41 35.33 -33.55 39.87
N PRO A 42 35.15 -34.81 40.36
CA PRO A 42 33.93 -35.62 40.33
C PRO A 42 33.71 -36.55 41.55
N SER A 43 32.61 -37.31 41.48
CA SER A 43 32.52 -38.78 41.71
C SER A 43 31.53 -39.19 42.79
N GLU A 44 30.60 -40.08 42.37
CA GLU A 44 30.20 -41.33 43.05
C GLU A 44 29.52 -41.22 44.44
N THR A 45 28.42 -41.90 44.80
CA THR A 45 27.43 -42.79 44.18
C THR A 45 26.37 -43.03 45.29
N VAL A 46 25.12 -43.37 44.92
CA VAL A 46 24.24 -44.35 45.62
C VAL A 46 23.72 -44.00 47.04
N ASN A 47 22.43 -43.66 47.20
CA ASN A 47 21.32 -44.61 47.45
C ASN A 47 20.04 -43.90 47.98
N SER A 48 18.94 -44.12 47.24
CA SER A 48 17.54 -44.43 47.61
C SER A 48 16.95 -44.16 49.02
N SER A 49 15.70 -43.64 48.95
CA SER A 49 14.46 -44.00 49.73
C SER A 49 14.45 -43.69 51.24
N GLU A 50 13.37 -43.30 51.92
CA GLU A 50 11.93 -43.37 51.66
C GLU A 50 11.19 -42.51 52.72
N SER A 51 9.95 -42.13 52.39
CA SER A 51 8.80 -41.68 53.20
C SER A 51 8.90 -41.53 54.73
N SER A 52 8.28 -40.47 55.27
CA SER A 52 6.98 -40.59 55.99
C SER A 52 6.53 -39.25 56.59
N GLU A 53 5.21 -39.06 56.55
CA GLU A 53 4.43 -37.93 57.06
C GLU A 53 3.66 -38.39 58.34
N PRO A 54 2.75 -37.59 58.94
CA PRO A 54 2.91 -36.69 60.10
C PRO A 54 2.19 -37.22 61.38
N PRO A 55 1.98 -36.41 62.46
CA PRO A 55 0.65 -35.78 62.61
C PRO A 55 0.54 -34.46 63.44
N SER A 56 -0.39 -33.60 62.99
CA SER A 56 -1.54 -32.97 63.70
C SER A 56 -1.47 -32.13 65.01
N GLN A 57 -2.10 -30.95 64.90
CA GLN A 57 -3.13 -30.30 65.77
C GLN A 57 -2.81 -29.59 67.10
N ARG A 58 -3.21 -28.29 67.18
CA ARG A 58 -4.26 -27.69 68.05
C ARG A 58 -4.18 -26.14 67.96
N ALA A 59 -5.20 -25.41 67.49
CA ALA A 59 -6.44 -24.97 68.15
C ALA A 59 -6.27 -23.89 69.25
N ASN A 60 -6.72 -22.65 68.99
CA ASN A 60 -7.84 -22.03 69.73
C ASN A 60 -8.21 -20.61 69.24
N GLN A 61 -9.53 -20.38 69.23
CA GLN A 61 -10.28 -19.14 68.95
C GLN A 61 -10.39 -18.23 70.21
N ILE A 62 -10.80 -16.96 70.03
CA ILE A 62 -12.04 -16.32 70.60
C ILE A 62 -11.94 -14.77 70.80
N THR A 63 -12.74 -14.05 69.98
CA THR A 63 -13.66 -12.90 70.21
C THR A 63 -13.27 -11.45 70.63
N ALA A 64 -13.94 -10.51 69.91
CA ALA A 64 -14.76 -9.35 70.33
C ALA A 64 -14.28 -7.89 70.03
N SER A 65 -15.20 -7.14 69.40
CA SER A 65 -15.23 -5.71 68.94
C SER A 65 -15.39 -4.70 70.12
N PRO A 66 -15.47 -3.33 69.99
CA PRO A 66 -15.71 -2.45 68.80
C PRO A 66 -14.97 -1.06 68.78
N ALA A 67 -15.35 -0.23 67.78
CA ALA A 67 -15.33 1.26 67.71
C ALA A 67 -14.23 1.99 66.90
N VAL A 68 -14.68 2.98 66.12
CA VAL A 68 -14.04 3.81 65.08
C VAL A 68 -13.72 5.21 65.67
N PRO A 69 -12.60 5.91 65.34
CA PRO A 69 -12.60 6.90 64.25
C PRO A 69 -11.31 7.03 63.41
N SER A 70 -11.51 7.19 62.09
CA SER A 70 -10.85 8.10 61.14
C SER A 70 -9.43 8.65 61.44
N VAL A 71 -8.49 8.48 60.50
CA VAL A 71 -7.76 9.54 59.73
C VAL A 71 -6.54 8.95 58.98
N THR A 72 -6.52 9.17 57.65
CA THR A 72 -5.44 9.25 56.63
C THR A 72 -4.33 8.20 56.42
N GLU A 73 -4.10 8.01 55.11
CA GLU A 73 -2.85 7.79 54.37
C GLU A 73 -2.19 6.40 54.28
N SER A 74 -2.28 5.89 53.05
CA SER A 74 -1.15 5.57 52.16
C SER A 74 -0.39 4.24 52.30
N ALA A 75 0.03 3.78 51.12
CA ALA A 75 1.06 2.81 50.79
C ALA A 75 0.73 1.30 50.91
N ALA A 76 0.30 0.78 49.76
CA ALA A 76 0.90 -0.36 49.03
C ALA A 76 1.64 -1.44 49.83
N THR A 77 1.15 -2.69 49.74
CA THR A 77 2.02 -3.87 49.74
C THR A 77 1.44 -4.99 48.86
N SER A 78 2.30 -5.41 47.95
CA SER A 78 2.31 -6.57 47.04
C SER A 78 1.55 -7.84 47.49
N ALA A 79 0.77 -8.42 46.57
CA ALA A 79 0.31 -9.81 46.62
C ALA A 79 0.43 -10.49 45.24
N LYS A 80 0.91 -11.74 45.27
CA LYS A 80 1.29 -12.68 44.20
C LYS A 80 0.34 -12.77 42.99
N PRO A 81 0.86 -13.14 41.79
CA PRO A 81 0.04 -13.45 40.63
C PRO A 81 -0.66 -14.80 40.83
N GLY A 82 -1.99 -14.75 40.93
CA GLY A 82 -2.86 -15.92 40.89
C GLY A 82 -3.15 -16.33 39.46
N THR A 83 -2.98 -17.62 39.19
CA THR A 83 -3.40 -18.34 37.99
C THR A 83 -4.83 -17.96 37.59
N THR A 84 -4.99 -17.20 36.52
CA THR A 84 -6.31 -16.97 35.91
C THR A 84 -6.56 -18.09 34.92
N THR A 85 -7.42 -19.01 35.33
CA THR A 85 -8.09 -19.97 34.45
C THR A 85 -8.96 -19.16 33.48
N VAL A 86 -8.65 -19.20 32.19
CA VAL A 86 -9.53 -18.67 31.14
C VAL A 86 -10.78 -19.57 31.11
N PRO A 87 -11.99 -19.05 31.33
CA PRO A 87 -13.19 -19.85 31.18
C PRO A 87 -13.42 -20.11 29.68
N SER A 88 -13.54 -21.39 29.32
CA SER A 88 -14.10 -21.81 28.04
C SER A 88 -15.55 -21.34 27.97
N SER A 89 -15.82 -20.29 27.18
CA SER A 89 -17.18 -19.92 26.78
C SER A 89 -17.51 -20.67 25.50
N GLU A 90 -18.50 -21.56 25.55
CA GLU A 90 -19.19 -22.04 24.35
C GLU A 90 -19.75 -20.82 23.60
N SER A 91 -19.12 -20.46 22.48
CA SER A 91 -19.56 -19.34 21.63
C SER A 91 -20.92 -19.63 21.02
N LYS A 92 -21.95 -18.89 21.44
CA LYS A 92 -23.27 -18.88 20.81
C LYS A 92 -23.32 -17.69 19.85
N ILE A 93 -23.70 -17.94 18.60
CA ILE A 93 -24.04 -16.87 17.64
C ILE A 93 -25.11 -15.97 18.30
N VAL A 94 -24.83 -14.67 18.43
CA VAL A 94 -25.76 -13.70 19.00
C VAL A 94 -26.95 -13.53 18.07
N LYS A 95 -28.16 -13.73 18.60
CA LYS A 95 -29.40 -13.59 17.83
C LYS A 95 -29.73 -12.10 17.62
N VAL A 96 -29.64 -11.66 16.38
CA VAL A 96 -30.16 -10.36 15.91
C VAL A 96 -31.61 -10.57 15.40
N ASP A 97 -32.38 -9.51 15.22
CA ASP A 97 -33.66 -9.60 14.50
C ASP A 97 -33.42 -10.04 13.04
N GLU A 98 -33.67 -11.32 12.76
CA GLU A 98 -33.47 -11.97 11.46
C GLU A 98 -34.77 -12.07 10.63
N THR A 99 -35.76 -11.23 10.94
CA THR A 99 -37.00 -11.16 10.14
C THR A 99 -36.62 -11.01 8.66
N PRO A 100 -37.14 -11.86 7.74
CA PRO A 100 -36.74 -11.81 6.34
C PRO A 100 -36.93 -10.42 5.74
N ARG A 101 -35.80 -9.78 5.40
CA ARG A 101 -35.70 -8.50 4.73
C ARG A 101 -34.63 -8.63 3.64
N GLU A 102 -34.84 -7.95 2.53
CA GLU A 102 -33.80 -7.82 1.51
C GLU A 102 -32.68 -6.91 2.04
N PRO A 103 -31.42 -7.12 1.62
CA PRO A 103 -30.34 -6.18 1.92
C PRO A 103 -30.73 -4.75 1.52
N ALA A 104 -30.41 -3.79 2.38
CA ALA A 104 -30.94 -2.43 2.29
C ALA A 104 -30.51 -1.70 1.01
N THR A 105 -31.37 -0.81 0.50
CA THR A 105 -30.94 0.25 -0.43
C THR A 105 -30.26 1.40 0.31
N VAL A 106 -29.60 2.29 -0.43
CA VAL A 106 -28.97 3.51 0.12
C VAL A 106 -30.01 4.38 0.84
N GLU A 107 -31.19 4.55 0.23
CA GLU A 107 -32.28 5.37 0.79
C GLU A 107 -32.87 4.76 2.06
N GLU A 108 -33.01 3.44 2.12
CA GLU A 108 -33.47 2.76 3.31
C GLU A 108 -32.46 2.89 4.45
N ALA A 109 -31.17 2.71 4.16
CA ALA A 109 -30.11 2.85 5.15
C ALA A 109 -30.03 4.29 5.71
N ILE A 110 -30.11 5.31 4.84
CA ILE A 110 -30.15 6.73 5.25
C ILE A 110 -31.35 7.01 6.18
N ARG A 111 -32.52 6.40 5.92
CA ARG A 111 -33.70 6.56 6.78
C ARG A 111 -33.51 5.93 8.17
N VAL A 112 -32.72 4.87 8.27
CA VAL A 112 -32.42 4.22 9.55
C VAL A 112 -31.42 5.05 10.34
N LEU A 113 -30.28 5.39 9.73
CA LEU A 113 -29.27 6.29 10.28
C LEU A 113 -28.26 6.70 9.20
N ASP A 114 -28.17 8.00 8.92
CA ASP A 114 -27.10 8.60 8.12
C ASP A 114 -25.95 9.06 9.01
N LEU A 115 -24.85 8.30 9.03
CA LEU A 115 -23.70 8.58 9.91
C LEU A 115 -22.96 9.87 9.56
N ARG A 116 -23.20 10.49 8.39
CA ARG A 116 -22.65 11.83 8.07
C ARG A 116 -23.31 12.93 8.90
N THR A 117 -24.54 12.68 9.35
CA THR A 117 -25.35 13.64 10.11
C THR A 117 -25.28 13.43 11.62
N LEU A 118 -24.76 12.29 12.08
CA LEU A 118 -24.66 11.99 13.50
C LEU A 118 -23.71 13.00 14.19
N PRO A 119 -24.13 13.66 15.29
CA PRO A 119 -23.24 14.56 16.01
C PRO A 119 -21.97 13.87 16.51
N ALA A 120 -20.81 14.41 16.13
CA ALA A 120 -19.53 14.01 16.72
C ALA A 120 -19.28 14.76 18.03
N PHE A 121 -18.24 14.33 18.76
CA PHE A 121 -17.81 15.04 19.96
C PHE A 121 -17.32 16.46 19.60
N GLU A 122 -17.42 17.41 20.53
CA GLU A 122 -16.91 18.77 20.32
C GLU A 122 -15.40 18.72 20.02
N ASP A 123 -14.93 19.58 19.12
CA ASP A 123 -13.54 19.60 18.65
C ASP A 123 -13.04 18.29 18.00
N ALA A 124 -13.95 17.47 17.45
CA ALA A 124 -13.60 16.30 16.66
C ALA A 124 -12.74 16.65 15.43
N GLU A 125 -11.64 15.92 15.26
CA GLU A 125 -10.73 15.99 14.13
C GLU A 125 -10.97 14.81 13.18
N PHE A 126 -11.49 15.10 11.99
CA PHE A 126 -11.74 14.09 10.95
C PHE A 126 -10.51 13.94 10.06
N ARG A 127 -10.16 12.69 9.70
CA ARG A 127 -9.08 12.41 8.74
C ARG A 127 -9.46 12.73 7.30
N GLN A 128 -10.75 12.66 6.99
CA GLN A 128 -11.33 12.90 5.67
C GLN A 128 -12.71 13.58 5.82
N ASP A 129 -13.25 14.11 4.73
CA ASP A 129 -14.61 14.62 4.71
C ASP A 129 -15.60 13.50 5.09
N ARG A 130 -16.67 13.87 5.81
CA ARG A 130 -17.73 12.93 6.24
C ARG A 130 -18.65 12.59 5.08
N VAL A 131 -18.18 11.74 4.19
CA VAL A 131 -18.88 11.40 2.93
C VAL A 131 -19.60 10.04 3.00
N GLU A 132 -19.26 9.20 3.96
CA GLU A 132 -19.74 7.82 4.08
C GLU A 132 -21.01 7.72 4.94
N ILE A 133 -22.07 7.06 4.45
CA ILE A 133 -23.33 6.88 5.22
C ILE A 133 -23.22 5.79 6.28
N GLY A 134 -22.31 4.83 6.05
CA GLY A 134 -22.11 3.62 6.85
C GLY A 134 -20.92 3.69 7.80
N HIS A 135 -20.14 4.79 7.77
CA HIS A 135 -18.95 4.93 8.58
C HIS A 135 -18.76 6.36 9.11
N LEU A 136 -18.30 6.45 10.36
CA LEU A 136 -17.87 7.68 11.01
C LEU A 136 -16.61 7.39 11.82
N GLU A 137 -15.50 8.05 11.53
CA GLU A 137 -14.28 7.98 12.33
C GLU A 137 -13.67 9.36 12.53
N TYR A 138 -13.21 9.62 13.75
CA TYR A 138 -12.52 10.86 14.10
C TYR A 138 -11.64 10.68 15.33
N GLU A 139 -10.68 11.58 15.49
CA GLU A 139 -9.88 11.71 16.70
C GLU A 139 -10.38 12.88 17.54
N VAL A 140 -10.32 12.76 18.86
CA VAL A 140 -10.72 13.85 19.76
C VAL A 140 -9.92 13.82 21.05
N LYS A 141 -9.60 15.00 21.55
CA LYS A 141 -9.00 15.19 22.86
C LYS A 141 -10.06 15.07 23.95
N ALA A 142 -10.35 13.85 24.37
CA ALA A 142 -11.34 13.55 25.39
C ALA A 142 -10.98 12.28 26.16
N ASP A 143 -11.59 12.12 27.34
CA ASP A 143 -11.58 10.84 28.03
C ASP A 143 -12.34 9.79 27.19
N LEU A 144 -11.68 8.67 26.88
CA LEU A 144 -12.23 7.61 26.02
C LEU A 144 -13.59 7.09 26.54
N SER A 145 -13.75 6.92 27.85
CA SER A 145 -15.01 6.47 28.44
C SER A 145 -16.13 7.49 28.25
N GLN A 146 -15.82 8.80 28.34
CA GLN A 146 -16.79 9.87 28.09
C GLN A 146 -17.20 9.93 26.62
N ALA A 147 -16.26 9.85 25.68
CA ALA A 147 -16.54 9.85 24.25
C ALA A 147 -17.41 8.64 23.83
N ILE A 148 -17.14 7.46 24.38
CA ILE A 148 -17.97 6.27 24.17
C ILE A 148 -19.37 6.43 24.77
N LYS A 149 -19.49 6.93 26.01
CA LYS A 149 -20.79 7.19 26.65
C LYS A 149 -21.63 8.19 25.87
N PHE A 150 -20.99 9.21 25.28
CA PHE A 150 -21.65 10.21 24.43
C PHE A 150 -22.34 9.55 23.24
N HIS A 151 -21.64 8.72 22.46
CA HIS A 151 -22.25 8.02 21.31
C HIS A 151 -23.25 6.96 21.73
N ARG A 152 -22.99 6.18 22.79
CA ARG A 152 -23.98 5.21 23.31
C ARG A 152 -25.30 5.89 23.66
N ALA A 153 -25.25 7.04 24.33
CA ALA A 153 -26.45 7.78 24.70
C ALA A 153 -27.21 8.30 23.47
N GLN A 154 -26.49 8.83 22.48
CA GLN A 154 -27.08 9.26 21.21
C GLN A 154 -27.77 8.10 20.48
N LEU A 155 -27.06 6.99 20.30
CA LEU A 155 -27.58 5.82 19.58
C LEU A 155 -28.79 5.20 20.30
N ALA A 156 -28.75 5.10 21.62
CA ALA A 156 -29.88 4.68 22.43
C ALA A 156 -31.10 5.63 22.27
N SER A 157 -30.87 6.94 22.22
CA SER A 157 -31.95 7.93 22.00
C SER A 157 -32.58 7.82 20.60
N LEU A 158 -31.82 7.31 19.62
CA LEU A 158 -32.26 7.00 18.27
C LEU A 158 -32.93 5.61 18.18
N GLY A 159 -33.06 4.89 19.30
CA GLY A 159 -33.72 3.58 19.37
C GLY A 159 -32.85 2.39 18.99
N TRP A 160 -31.53 2.53 19.02
CA TRP A 160 -30.60 1.40 18.87
C TRP A 160 -30.44 0.65 20.19
N GLU A 161 -30.52 -0.68 20.13
CA GLU A 161 -30.42 -1.56 21.29
C GLU A 161 -29.04 -2.22 21.35
N GLU A 162 -28.39 -2.18 22.50
CA GLU A 162 -27.07 -2.80 22.71
C GLU A 162 -27.18 -4.33 22.78
N LEU A 163 -26.32 -5.03 22.03
CA LEU A 163 -26.24 -6.49 22.01
C LEU A 163 -25.40 -7.03 23.19
N PRO A 164 -25.67 -8.27 23.69
CA PRO A 164 -25.03 -8.81 24.89
C PRO A 164 -23.50 -8.93 24.86
N ASP A 165 -22.90 -9.06 23.68
CA ASP A 165 -21.45 -9.25 23.52
C ASP A 165 -20.66 -7.92 23.52
N SER A 166 -21.34 -6.81 23.79
CA SER A 166 -20.73 -5.49 23.92
C SER A 166 -19.78 -5.40 25.12
N ARG A 167 -18.66 -4.72 24.92
CA ARG A 167 -17.61 -4.42 25.90
C ARG A 167 -17.45 -2.90 25.98
N PRO A 168 -18.25 -2.21 26.81
CA PRO A 168 -18.25 -0.75 26.84
C PRO A 168 -17.08 -0.12 27.64
N GLU A 169 -16.22 -0.94 28.23
CA GLU A 169 -15.12 -0.52 29.12
C GLU A 169 -13.80 -1.16 28.66
N GLY A 170 -12.67 -0.56 29.07
CA GLY A 170 -11.32 -0.99 28.73
C GLY A 170 -10.60 0.00 27.80
N ASP A 171 -9.41 -0.38 27.36
CA ASP A 171 -8.57 0.44 26.47
C ASP A 171 -9.01 0.37 25.00
N TYR A 172 -9.89 -0.60 24.68
CA TYR A 172 -10.49 -0.82 23.37
C TYR A 172 -11.99 -1.18 23.50
N PRO A 173 -12.83 -0.24 23.96
CA PRO A 173 -14.27 -0.47 24.07
C PRO A 173 -14.86 -0.78 22.70
N MET A 174 -15.72 -1.79 22.66
CA MET A 174 -16.34 -2.32 21.44
C MET A 174 -17.78 -2.70 21.75
N ILE A 175 -18.72 -1.95 21.21
CA ILE A 175 -20.15 -2.06 21.51
C ILE A 175 -20.87 -2.39 20.21
N TYR A 176 -21.70 -3.42 20.27
CA TYR A 176 -22.54 -3.82 19.15
C TYR A 176 -23.97 -3.40 19.42
N LEU A 177 -24.62 -2.80 18.43
CA LEU A 177 -26.00 -2.36 18.53
C LEU A 177 -26.83 -2.90 17.37
N THR A 178 -28.13 -3.07 17.61
CA THR A 178 -29.10 -3.51 16.61
C THR A 178 -30.30 -2.58 16.55
N LYS A 179 -30.87 -2.42 15.36
CA LYS A 179 -32.15 -1.75 15.13
C LYS A 179 -32.75 -2.21 13.81
N ASP A 180 -34.00 -2.68 13.80
CA ASP A 180 -34.72 -3.08 12.59
C ASP A 180 -33.92 -4.05 11.68
N GLY A 181 -33.15 -4.96 12.29
CA GLY A 181 -32.28 -5.93 11.61
C GLY A 181 -30.91 -5.39 11.16
N TYR A 182 -30.64 -4.09 11.32
CA TYR A 182 -29.33 -3.51 11.11
C TYR A 182 -28.41 -3.81 12.29
N VAL A 183 -27.13 -4.06 12.01
CA VAL A 183 -26.09 -4.24 13.01
C VAL A 183 -25.06 -3.13 12.86
N MET A 184 -24.64 -2.56 13.99
CA MET A 184 -23.66 -1.49 14.03
C MET A 184 -22.64 -1.76 15.14
N GLN A 185 -21.41 -1.36 14.89
CA GLN A 185 -20.32 -1.37 15.86
C GLN A 185 -19.96 0.08 16.21
N LEU A 186 -19.93 0.39 17.50
CA LEU A 186 -19.26 1.56 18.07
C LEU A 186 -17.99 1.06 18.75
N PHE A 187 -16.83 1.61 18.39
CA PHE A 187 -15.58 1.28 19.03
C PHE A 187 -14.77 2.54 19.32
N GLY A 188 -13.78 2.39 20.20
CA GLY A 188 -12.81 3.44 20.42
C GLY A 188 -11.49 2.89 20.90
N SER A 189 -10.46 3.72 20.82
CA SER A 189 -9.13 3.41 21.32
C SER A 189 -8.44 4.69 21.76
N LEU A 190 -7.35 4.58 22.51
CA LEU A 190 -6.40 5.70 22.56
C LEU A 190 -5.85 5.96 21.15
N SER A 191 -5.45 7.21 20.87
CA SER A 191 -4.85 7.55 19.58
C SER A 191 -3.66 6.64 19.27
N TYR A 192 -3.53 6.25 18.00
CA TYR A 192 -2.37 5.50 17.51
C TYR A 192 -1.16 6.41 17.27
N ASP A 193 -1.40 7.70 17.05
CA ASP A 193 -0.38 8.73 17.04
C ASP A 193 0.14 8.93 18.48
N PRO A 194 1.44 8.67 18.76
CA PRO A 194 2.01 8.77 20.10
C PRO A 194 1.91 10.15 20.72
N ASP A 195 2.02 11.21 19.92
CA ASP A 195 2.00 12.60 20.41
C ASP A 195 0.58 12.96 20.80
N LYS A 196 -0.38 12.71 19.91
CA LYS A 196 -1.81 12.90 20.23
C LYS A 196 -2.23 12.04 21.42
N LYS A 197 -1.76 10.79 21.49
CA LYS A 197 -2.03 9.90 22.64
C LYS A 197 -1.51 10.50 23.94
N SER A 198 -0.29 11.04 23.96
CA SER A 198 0.29 11.69 25.14
C SER A 198 -0.49 12.93 25.56
N GLN A 199 -1.10 13.62 24.59
CA GLN A 199 -1.97 14.78 24.80
C GLN A 199 -3.40 14.40 25.22
N GLY A 200 -3.71 13.11 25.35
CA GLY A 200 -5.02 12.61 25.78
C GLY A 200 -6.05 12.49 24.65
N TYR A 201 -5.60 12.33 23.40
CA TYR A 201 -6.50 12.01 22.29
C TYR A 201 -6.90 10.54 22.27
N CYS A 202 -8.13 10.30 21.84
CA CYS A 202 -8.69 9.00 21.52
C CYS A 202 -9.23 8.99 20.07
N SER A 203 -9.26 7.81 19.46
CA SER A 203 -9.98 7.56 18.21
C SER A 203 -11.34 6.97 18.53
N ILE A 204 -12.36 7.45 17.83
CA ILE A 204 -13.74 6.98 17.93
C ILE A 204 -14.20 6.59 16.54
N GLY A 205 -14.76 5.39 16.40
CA GLY A 205 -15.32 4.94 15.15
C GLY A 205 -16.69 4.26 15.31
N ILE A 206 -17.53 4.43 14.30
CA ILE A 206 -18.85 3.82 14.19
C ILE A 206 -18.98 3.22 12.79
N TYR A 207 -19.21 1.91 12.73
CA TYR A 207 -19.42 1.15 11.50
C TYR A 207 -20.83 0.58 11.48
N ASN A 208 -21.63 0.93 10.49
CA ASN A 208 -22.91 0.30 10.22
C ASN A 208 -22.72 -0.81 9.18
N TYR A 209 -22.89 -2.07 9.61
CA TYR A 209 -22.71 -3.23 8.73
C TYR A 209 -23.94 -3.49 7.84
N GLY A 210 -25.00 -2.69 7.99
CA GLY A 210 -26.26 -2.89 7.28
C GLY A 210 -27.12 -3.99 7.92
N ASN A 211 -28.09 -4.49 7.15
CA ASN A 211 -29.10 -5.45 7.59
C ASN A 211 -28.89 -6.86 7.00
N THR A 212 -27.64 -7.25 6.75
CA THR A 212 -27.30 -8.54 6.17
C THR A 212 -27.85 -9.70 7.01
N PRO A 213 -28.66 -10.61 6.43
CA PRO A 213 -29.19 -11.76 7.16
C PRO A 213 -28.11 -12.85 7.28
N PHE A 214 -27.12 -12.63 8.13
CA PHE A 214 -25.95 -13.48 8.30
C PHE A 214 -26.27 -14.97 8.53
N SER A 215 -27.35 -15.28 9.24
CA SER A 215 -27.81 -16.67 9.47
C SER A 215 -28.31 -17.40 8.22
N LYS A 216 -28.59 -16.66 7.15
CA LYS A 216 -29.04 -17.19 5.86
C LYS A 216 -27.93 -17.23 4.82
N LEU A 217 -26.74 -16.74 5.16
CA LEU A 217 -25.59 -16.90 4.28
C LEU A 217 -25.24 -18.38 4.18
N PRO A 218 -24.82 -18.84 3.00
CA PRO A 218 -24.52 -20.23 2.78
C PRO A 218 -23.31 -20.67 3.60
N VAL A 219 -23.46 -21.78 4.30
CA VAL A 219 -22.41 -22.40 5.11
C VAL A 219 -22.46 -23.91 4.84
N PRO A 220 -21.32 -24.59 4.57
CA PRO A 220 -21.32 -26.02 4.33
C PRO A 220 -21.94 -26.82 5.49
N GLU A 221 -22.62 -27.92 5.22
CA GLU A 221 -23.25 -28.75 6.26
C GLU A 221 -22.25 -29.28 7.31
N SER A 222 -21.01 -29.51 6.89
CA SER A 222 -19.86 -29.93 7.68
C SER A 222 -19.31 -28.83 8.59
N ALA A 223 -19.69 -27.57 8.36
CA ALA A 223 -19.15 -26.44 9.09
C ALA A 223 -19.79 -26.31 10.47
N SER A 224 -19.00 -25.80 11.40
CA SER A 224 -19.39 -25.49 12.77
C SER A 224 -19.10 -24.03 13.07
N PRO A 225 -19.92 -23.33 13.88
CA PRO A 225 -19.63 -21.96 14.27
C PRO A 225 -18.25 -21.84 14.91
N HIS A 226 -17.46 -20.90 14.43
CA HIS A 226 -16.23 -20.44 15.06
C HIS A 226 -16.51 -19.10 15.75
N TYR A 227 -15.59 -18.66 16.62
CA TYR A 227 -15.70 -17.35 17.27
C TYR A 227 -16.02 -16.28 16.21
N GLY A 228 -17.19 -15.66 16.33
CA GLY A 228 -17.67 -14.62 15.42
C GLY A 228 -18.26 -13.47 16.22
N MET A 229 -18.19 -12.27 15.67
CA MET A 229 -18.73 -11.05 16.28
C MET A 229 -20.06 -10.69 15.61
N PRO A 230 -20.96 -9.93 16.25
CA PRO A 230 -22.15 -9.41 15.55
C PRO A 230 -21.73 -8.61 14.31
N GLY A 231 -22.19 -9.03 13.12
CA GLY A 231 -21.75 -8.46 11.84
C GLY A 231 -20.64 -9.25 11.13
N HIS A 232 -19.94 -10.15 11.84
CA HIS A 232 -18.84 -10.97 11.34
C HIS A 232 -18.98 -12.44 11.80
N PRO A 233 -19.93 -13.23 11.27
CA PRO A 233 -20.01 -14.64 11.62
C PRO A 233 -18.86 -15.42 10.98
N SER A 234 -18.26 -16.30 11.76
CA SER A 234 -17.17 -17.16 11.31
C SER A 234 -17.50 -18.63 11.54
N TYR A 235 -16.96 -19.49 10.67
CA TYR A 235 -17.22 -20.94 10.69
C TYR A 235 -15.93 -21.70 10.40
N VAL A 236 -15.87 -22.94 10.88
CA VAL A 236 -14.80 -23.88 10.58
C VAL A 236 -15.40 -25.15 10.00
N THR A 237 -14.90 -25.59 8.86
CA THR A 237 -15.24 -26.88 8.25
C THR A 237 -13.99 -27.76 8.08
N THR A 238 -14.21 -29.07 7.98
CA THR A 238 -13.18 -30.05 7.58
C THR A 238 -13.08 -30.22 6.07
N ASP A 239 -13.93 -29.55 5.30
CA ASP A 239 -13.91 -29.62 3.85
C ASP A 239 -12.68 -28.90 3.28
N ASP A 240 -12.26 -29.34 2.09
CA ASP A 240 -11.13 -28.75 1.37
C ASP A 240 -11.34 -27.25 1.10
N THR A 241 -10.27 -26.46 1.20
CA THR A 241 -10.36 -24.99 1.14
C THR A 241 -10.81 -24.48 -0.23
N ASP A 242 -10.28 -25.02 -1.32
CA ASP A 242 -10.63 -24.57 -2.66
C ASP A 242 -12.05 -25.01 -3.05
N ALA A 243 -12.42 -26.25 -2.68
CA ALA A 243 -13.79 -26.74 -2.85
C ALA A 243 -14.80 -25.91 -2.04
N THR A 244 -14.47 -25.58 -0.79
CA THR A 244 -15.31 -24.73 0.07
C THR A 244 -15.45 -23.33 -0.52
N ARG A 245 -14.37 -22.74 -1.05
CA ARG A 245 -14.39 -21.41 -1.67
C ARG A 245 -15.31 -21.39 -2.89
N ALA A 246 -15.16 -22.37 -3.79
CA ALA A 246 -16.03 -22.51 -4.97
C ALA A 246 -17.50 -22.69 -4.57
N TRP A 247 -17.77 -23.57 -3.59
CA TRP A 247 -19.12 -23.82 -3.09
C TRP A 247 -19.76 -22.57 -2.47
N CYS A 248 -19.04 -21.82 -1.63
CA CYS A 248 -19.54 -20.59 -1.04
C CYS A 248 -19.89 -19.57 -2.13
N SER A 249 -19.03 -19.43 -3.14
CA SER A 249 -19.25 -18.54 -4.28
C SER A 249 -20.54 -18.92 -5.03
N GLU A 250 -20.65 -20.17 -5.49
CA GLU A 250 -21.83 -20.67 -6.21
C GLU A 250 -23.12 -20.49 -5.39
N SER A 251 -23.08 -20.84 -4.10
CA SER A 251 -24.23 -20.74 -3.20
C SER A 251 -24.66 -19.28 -2.95
N LEU A 252 -23.71 -18.33 -2.91
CA LEU A 252 -24.03 -16.91 -2.80
C LEU A 252 -24.70 -16.40 -4.08
N LEU A 253 -24.25 -16.84 -5.26
CA LEU A 253 -24.91 -16.52 -6.53
C LEU A 253 -26.36 -17.04 -6.58
N GLU A 254 -26.59 -18.28 -6.13
CA GLU A 254 -27.93 -18.86 -6.02
C GLU A 254 -28.82 -18.09 -5.03
N ALA A 255 -28.23 -17.55 -3.97
CA ALA A 255 -28.91 -16.69 -3.00
C ALA A 255 -29.13 -15.24 -3.51
N GLY A 256 -28.81 -14.96 -4.78
CA GLY A 256 -29.06 -13.68 -5.45
C GLY A 256 -27.96 -12.63 -5.25
N TRP A 257 -26.82 -13.00 -4.66
CA TRP A 257 -25.69 -12.09 -4.53
C TRP A 257 -24.96 -11.95 -5.86
N GLN A 258 -24.53 -10.74 -6.18
CA GLN A 258 -23.81 -10.44 -7.42
C GLN A 258 -22.31 -10.38 -7.14
N PRO A 259 -21.43 -10.94 -7.98
CA PRO A 259 -19.99 -10.74 -7.86
C PRO A 259 -19.63 -9.25 -7.86
N TYR A 260 -18.71 -8.86 -7.00
CA TYR A 260 -18.31 -7.46 -6.82
C TYR A 260 -16.79 -7.32 -6.59
N GLY A 261 -16.01 -8.21 -7.21
CA GLY A 261 -14.56 -8.23 -7.17
C GLY A 261 -13.97 -9.22 -6.16
N SER A 262 -12.65 -9.16 -6.02
CA SER A 262 -11.89 -10.00 -5.08
C SER A 262 -10.58 -9.32 -4.71
N ALA A 263 -10.03 -9.63 -3.55
CA ALA A 263 -8.69 -9.24 -3.15
C ALA A 263 -8.02 -10.40 -2.39
N SER A 264 -6.95 -10.96 -2.97
CA SER A 264 -6.31 -12.18 -2.45
C SER A 264 -7.35 -13.29 -2.22
N ASP A 265 -7.46 -13.84 -1.01
CA ASP A 265 -8.38 -14.92 -0.67
C ASP A 265 -9.81 -14.44 -0.32
N MET A 266 -10.07 -13.12 -0.40
CA MET A 266 -11.39 -12.55 -0.17
C MET A 266 -12.17 -12.39 -1.48
N MET A 267 -13.40 -12.89 -1.49
CA MET A 267 -14.36 -12.67 -2.57
C MET A 267 -15.37 -11.62 -2.12
N TYR A 268 -15.69 -10.67 -2.98
CA TYR A 268 -16.68 -9.64 -2.71
C TYR A 268 -17.95 -9.88 -3.51
N PHE A 269 -19.08 -9.65 -2.85
CA PHE A 269 -20.40 -9.76 -3.43
C PHE A 269 -21.25 -8.56 -3.06
N LYS A 270 -22.34 -8.34 -3.78
CA LYS A 270 -23.23 -7.20 -3.57
C LYS A 270 -24.69 -7.58 -3.71
N GLN A 271 -25.51 -7.02 -2.84
CA GLN A 271 -26.97 -6.90 -2.99
C GLN A 271 -27.36 -5.50 -2.52
N ASN A 272 -28.00 -4.72 -3.39
CA ASN A 272 -28.36 -3.32 -3.12
C ASN A 272 -27.16 -2.52 -2.57
N ALA A 273 -27.30 -1.81 -1.45
CA ALA A 273 -26.23 -1.03 -0.83
C ALA A 273 -25.33 -1.85 0.11
N ILE A 274 -25.46 -3.17 0.13
CA ILE A 274 -24.65 -4.05 0.97
C ILE A 274 -23.58 -4.73 0.14
N LYS A 275 -22.32 -4.51 0.52
CA LYS A 275 -21.17 -5.26 0.02
C LYS A 275 -20.83 -6.34 1.05
N LEU A 276 -20.92 -7.60 0.65
CA LEU A 276 -20.55 -8.77 1.45
C LEU A 276 -19.14 -9.20 1.09
N SER A 277 -18.30 -9.42 2.09
CA SER A 277 -17.00 -10.09 1.93
C SER A 277 -17.13 -11.53 2.41
N ALA A 278 -16.59 -12.46 1.64
CA ALA A 278 -16.46 -13.87 1.98
C ALA A 278 -14.99 -14.24 1.97
N TRP A 279 -14.42 -14.47 3.15
CA TRP A 279 -13.03 -14.89 3.31
C TRP A 279 -12.97 -16.39 3.57
N VAL A 280 -12.46 -17.15 2.61
CA VAL A 280 -12.35 -18.60 2.70
C VAL A 280 -10.89 -19.01 2.54
N ARG A 281 -10.31 -19.55 3.61
CA ARG A 281 -8.88 -19.88 3.69
C ARG A 281 -8.60 -21.07 4.60
N GLY A 282 -7.40 -21.63 4.52
CA GLY A 282 -6.94 -22.62 5.49
C GLY A 282 -6.89 -22.03 6.91
N HIS A 283 -7.26 -22.82 7.92
CA HIS A 283 -7.31 -22.37 9.31
C HIS A 283 -5.90 -22.36 9.94
N GLU A 284 -5.39 -21.18 10.30
CA GLU A 284 -4.02 -20.97 10.78
C GLU A 284 -3.62 -21.87 11.97
N SER A 285 -4.50 -22.03 12.97
CA SER A 285 -4.20 -22.84 14.16
C SER A 285 -4.70 -24.30 14.10
N GLN A 286 -5.38 -24.71 13.03
CA GLN A 286 -5.99 -26.04 12.90
C GLN A 286 -5.69 -26.57 11.49
N PRO A 287 -4.48 -27.10 11.25
CA PRO A 287 -4.08 -27.60 9.94
C PRO A 287 -5.09 -28.60 9.37
N GLY A 288 -5.40 -28.48 8.08
CA GLY A 288 -6.37 -29.34 7.39
C GLY A 288 -7.84 -28.97 7.63
N LYS A 289 -8.12 -27.84 8.28
CA LYS A 289 -9.47 -27.26 8.34
C LYS A 289 -9.54 -25.98 7.52
N THR A 290 -10.74 -25.66 7.05
CA THR A 290 -11.03 -24.42 6.34
C THR A 290 -11.81 -23.48 7.24
N PHE A 291 -11.37 -22.22 7.26
CA PHE A 291 -12.00 -21.11 7.95
C PHE A 291 -12.82 -20.30 6.94
N ILE A 292 -14.07 -20.00 7.30
CA ILE A 292 -15.00 -19.17 6.53
C ILE A 292 -15.36 -17.99 7.40
N ASP A 293 -15.15 -16.77 6.92
CA ASP A 293 -15.57 -15.55 7.57
C ASP A 293 -16.43 -14.73 6.62
N TYR A 294 -17.58 -14.28 7.07
CA TYR A 294 -18.41 -13.34 6.34
C TYR A 294 -18.39 -11.99 7.04
N SER A 295 -18.33 -10.91 6.28
CA SER A 295 -18.53 -9.56 6.78
C SER A 295 -19.34 -8.74 5.80
N SER A 296 -19.99 -7.67 6.25
CA SER A 296 -20.68 -6.76 5.34
C SER A 296 -20.35 -5.30 5.60
N GLU A 297 -20.44 -4.51 4.56
CA GLU A 297 -20.22 -3.07 4.56
C GLU A 297 -21.45 -2.40 3.93
N LEU A 298 -21.95 -1.36 4.58
CA LEU A 298 -23.00 -0.50 4.03
C LEU A 298 -22.35 0.57 3.13
N MET A 299 -22.58 0.47 1.82
CA MET A 299 -22.05 1.41 0.83
C MET A 299 -22.90 2.66 0.72
N SER A 300 -22.23 3.78 0.48
CA SER A 300 -22.79 5.11 0.22
C SER A 300 -23.32 5.28 -1.22
N ALA A 301 -22.89 4.42 -2.15
CA ALA A 301 -23.35 4.40 -3.54
C ALA A 301 -23.63 2.96 -4.02
N ASP A 302 -24.85 2.73 -4.51
CA ASP A 302 -25.20 1.49 -5.22
C ASP A 302 -24.74 1.61 -6.68
N LEU A 303 -23.47 1.31 -6.93
CA LEU A 303 -22.90 1.27 -8.28
C LEU A 303 -23.02 -0.14 -8.89
N PRO A 304 -23.57 -0.30 -10.11
CA PRO A 304 -23.66 -1.61 -10.76
C PRO A 304 -22.32 -2.01 -11.39
N LEU A 305 -21.92 -3.27 -11.19
CA LEU A 305 -20.74 -3.87 -11.83
C LEU A 305 -21.20 -4.80 -12.97
N PRO A 306 -20.77 -4.59 -14.22
CA PRO A 306 -21.10 -5.48 -15.32
C PRO A 306 -20.37 -6.82 -15.19
N THR A 307 -20.91 -7.87 -15.81
CA THR A 307 -20.30 -9.21 -15.77
C THR A 307 -19.08 -9.31 -16.68
N GLY A 308 -18.13 -10.18 -16.32
CA GLY A 308 -16.96 -10.51 -17.14
C GLY A 308 -15.95 -9.37 -17.22
N VAL A 309 -15.82 -8.60 -16.15
CA VAL A 309 -14.80 -7.55 -15.99
C VAL A 309 -13.73 -8.00 -15.01
N GLU A 310 -12.56 -7.38 -15.09
CA GLU A 310 -11.38 -7.71 -14.30
C GLU A 310 -11.03 -6.55 -13.35
N ASP A 311 -10.18 -6.82 -12.35
CA ASP A 311 -9.62 -5.82 -11.42
C ASP A 311 -10.64 -4.87 -10.77
N SER A 312 -11.86 -5.36 -10.49
CA SER A 312 -12.91 -4.50 -9.95
C SER A 312 -12.67 -4.15 -8.48
N GLN A 313 -12.72 -2.85 -8.16
CA GLN A 313 -12.53 -2.32 -6.82
C GLN A 313 -13.53 -1.20 -6.53
N TYR A 314 -14.21 -1.29 -5.39
CA TYR A 314 -15.07 -0.22 -4.87
C TYR A 314 -14.45 0.43 -3.64
N VAL A 315 -14.43 1.76 -3.59
CA VAL A 315 -13.94 2.57 -2.48
C VAL A 315 -15.04 3.54 -2.03
N ASP A 316 -15.60 3.31 -0.84
CA ASP A 316 -16.78 4.05 -0.36
C ASP A 316 -16.50 5.53 -0.11
N SER A 317 -15.37 5.85 0.53
CA SER A 317 -14.90 7.22 0.75
C SER A 317 -14.76 8.05 -0.53
N MET A 318 -14.60 7.40 -1.68
CA MET A 318 -14.56 8.06 -2.98
C MET A 318 -15.88 7.96 -3.76
N GLY A 319 -16.84 7.18 -3.28
CA GLY A 319 -18.04 6.82 -4.02
C GLY A 319 -17.71 6.24 -5.40
N ARG A 320 -16.62 5.48 -5.51
CA ARG A 320 -16.01 5.11 -6.80
C ARG A 320 -15.89 3.61 -6.97
N LEU A 321 -16.34 3.12 -8.12
CA LEU A 321 -16.10 1.78 -8.63
C LEU A 321 -15.14 1.85 -9.82
N THR A 322 -14.05 1.11 -9.79
CA THR A 322 -13.13 0.96 -10.93
C THR A 322 -13.03 -0.49 -11.36
N PHE A 323 -12.82 -0.76 -12.65
CA PHE A 323 -12.53 -2.09 -13.18
C PHE A 323 -11.88 -1.99 -14.57
N THR A 324 -11.41 -3.12 -15.08
CA THR A 324 -10.82 -3.25 -16.42
C THR A 324 -11.67 -4.16 -17.32
N CYS A 325 -11.68 -3.89 -18.63
CA CYS A 325 -12.36 -4.69 -19.64
C CYS A 325 -11.74 -4.49 -21.02
N SER A 326 -12.05 -5.33 -22.01
CA SER A 326 -11.64 -5.08 -23.40
C SER A 326 -12.31 -3.83 -24.00
N ASN A 327 -11.56 -3.05 -24.79
CA ASN A 327 -12.08 -1.84 -25.48
C ASN A 327 -13.28 -2.14 -26.39
N GLU A 328 -13.37 -3.35 -26.93
CA GLU A 328 -14.49 -3.76 -27.80
C GLU A 328 -15.85 -3.68 -27.09
N ARG A 329 -15.85 -3.68 -25.75
CA ARG A 329 -17.05 -3.65 -24.92
C ARG A 329 -17.56 -2.25 -24.58
N PHE A 330 -16.95 -1.17 -25.07
CA PHE A 330 -17.39 0.20 -24.77
C PHE A 330 -18.86 0.47 -25.04
N ASN A 331 -19.38 -0.01 -26.17
CA ASN A 331 -20.77 0.20 -26.53
C ASN A 331 -21.72 -0.61 -25.64
N GLU A 332 -21.30 -1.81 -25.27
CA GLU A 332 -22.01 -2.66 -24.33
C GLU A 332 -22.06 -2.00 -22.94
N LEU A 333 -20.94 -1.46 -22.46
CA LEU A 333 -20.81 -0.82 -21.16
C LEU A 333 -21.58 0.49 -21.07
N ALA A 334 -21.44 1.36 -22.07
CA ALA A 334 -22.20 2.60 -22.15
C ALA A 334 -23.72 2.32 -22.11
N LYS A 335 -24.16 1.30 -22.86
CA LYS A 335 -25.56 0.85 -22.83
C LYS A 335 -25.95 0.27 -21.46
N PHE A 336 -25.13 -0.60 -20.88
CA PHE A 336 -25.37 -1.20 -19.58
C PHE A 336 -25.59 -0.14 -18.50
N TYR A 337 -24.71 0.86 -18.43
CA TYR A 337 -24.84 1.95 -17.46
C TYR A 337 -26.02 2.86 -17.76
N ALA A 338 -26.27 3.20 -19.02
CA ALA A 338 -27.44 3.99 -19.39
C ALA A 338 -28.75 3.31 -18.96
N ASP A 339 -28.89 2.01 -19.23
CA ASP A 339 -30.08 1.23 -18.84
C ASP A 339 -30.17 1.08 -17.31
N SER A 340 -29.06 0.76 -16.64
CA SER A 340 -29.01 0.54 -15.20
C SER A 340 -29.33 1.81 -14.41
N PHE A 341 -28.79 2.95 -14.83
CA PHE A 341 -29.01 4.24 -14.18
C PHE A 341 -30.39 4.82 -14.51
N ALA A 342 -30.87 4.68 -15.74
CA ALA A 342 -32.23 5.11 -16.10
C ALA A 342 -33.30 4.42 -15.24
N GLY A 343 -33.16 3.11 -15.00
CA GLY A 343 -34.05 2.35 -14.11
C GLY A 343 -34.07 2.84 -12.66
N ARG A 344 -33.07 3.63 -12.26
CA ARG A 344 -32.86 4.17 -10.90
C ARG A 344 -33.11 5.68 -10.80
N GLY A 345 -33.73 6.28 -11.82
CA GLY A 345 -34.09 7.71 -11.80
C GLY A 345 -32.94 8.66 -12.12
N TRP A 346 -31.86 8.15 -12.72
CA TRP A 346 -30.77 8.96 -13.25
C TRP A 346 -30.98 9.20 -14.73
N SER A 347 -30.58 10.37 -15.23
CA SER A 347 -30.66 10.71 -16.65
C SER A 347 -29.33 11.30 -17.12
N PRO A 348 -28.85 10.94 -18.33
CA PRO A 348 -27.66 11.57 -18.88
C PRO A 348 -27.91 13.07 -19.06
N THR A 349 -26.96 13.89 -18.60
CA THR A 349 -27.04 15.36 -18.71
C THR A 349 -26.36 15.89 -19.97
N THR A 350 -25.49 15.10 -20.58
CA THR A 350 -24.71 15.49 -21.76
C THR A 350 -24.70 14.36 -22.79
N GLU A 351 -24.43 14.71 -24.06
CA GLU A 351 -23.92 13.73 -25.01
C GLU A 351 -22.56 13.20 -24.51
N PRO A 352 -22.13 11.99 -24.90
CA PRO A 352 -20.83 11.45 -24.50
C PRO A 352 -19.72 12.43 -24.84
N ILE A 353 -19.00 12.80 -23.78
CA ILE A 353 -17.88 13.70 -23.79
C ILE A 353 -16.67 12.91 -24.32
N LYS A 354 -16.11 13.29 -25.47
CA LYS A 354 -14.92 12.63 -26.05
C LYS A 354 -13.67 13.47 -25.81
N GLY A 355 -12.69 12.91 -25.11
CA GLY A 355 -11.31 13.38 -25.00
C GLY A 355 -10.36 12.57 -25.89
N ASP A 356 -9.05 12.84 -25.78
CA ASP A 356 -8.03 12.20 -26.63
C ASP A 356 -7.91 10.68 -26.38
N ARG A 357 -8.16 10.23 -25.14
CA ARG A 357 -8.17 8.81 -24.72
C ARG A 357 -9.30 8.43 -23.79
N THR A 358 -10.19 9.36 -23.48
CA THR A 358 -11.24 9.17 -22.49
C THR A 358 -12.60 9.48 -23.10
N THR A 359 -13.59 8.67 -22.78
CA THR A 359 -14.99 8.99 -23.02
C THR A 359 -15.71 9.08 -21.69
N SER A 360 -16.32 10.23 -21.42
CA SER A 360 -17.08 10.46 -20.18
C SER A 360 -18.58 10.60 -20.46
N VAL A 361 -19.41 10.08 -19.57
CA VAL A 361 -20.86 10.31 -19.57
C VAL A 361 -21.29 10.73 -18.17
N VAL A 362 -21.96 11.87 -18.08
CA VAL A 362 -22.45 12.41 -16.82
C VAL A 362 -23.95 12.13 -16.72
N TYR A 363 -24.35 11.54 -15.60
CA TYR A 363 -25.74 11.28 -15.24
C TYR A 363 -26.11 12.13 -14.02
N ARG A 364 -27.37 12.57 -13.97
CA ARG A 364 -27.91 13.34 -12.84
C ARG A 364 -29.27 12.80 -12.44
N ASN A 365 -29.53 12.80 -11.14
CA ASN A 365 -30.84 12.44 -10.58
C ASN A 365 -31.66 13.70 -10.21
N ALA A 366 -32.89 13.50 -9.74
CA ALA A 366 -33.76 14.59 -9.31
C ALA A 366 -33.26 15.36 -8.07
N ALA A 367 -32.41 14.74 -7.24
CA ALA A 367 -31.79 15.40 -6.08
C ALA A 367 -30.61 16.31 -6.48
N GLY A 368 -30.17 16.24 -7.73
CA GLY A 368 -29.01 16.98 -8.23
C GLY A 368 -27.69 16.27 -7.99
N ASP A 369 -27.69 15.01 -7.54
CA ASP A 369 -26.48 14.19 -7.45
C ASP A 369 -25.97 13.85 -8.85
N ILE A 370 -24.67 13.57 -8.98
CA ILE A 370 -24.01 13.22 -10.23
C ILE A 370 -23.42 11.82 -10.15
N ILE A 371 -23.55 11.06 -11.25
CA ILE A 371 -22.67 9.93 -11.54
C ILE A 371 -21.87 10.24 -12.80
N THR A 372 -20.56 10.09 -12.72
CA THR A 372 -19.65 10.16 -13.87
C THR A 372 -19.18 8.77 -14.23
N LEU A 373 -19.44 8.35 -15.46
CA LEU A 373 -18.84 7.18 -16.09
C LEU A 373 -17.68 7.65 -16.96
N ASP A 374 -16.46 7.28 -16.61
CA ASP A 374 -15.25 7.51 -17.41
C ASP A 374 -14.77 6.17 -17.98
N MET A 375 -14.55 6.17 -19.29
CA MET A 375 -14.02 5.02 -20.03
C MET A 375 -12.72 5.46 -20.70
N GLU A 376 -11.59 5.00 -20.18
CA GLU A 376 -10.26 5.37 -20.66
C GLU A 376 -9.65 4.23 -21.48
N ASP A 377 -9.28 4.54 -22.73
CA ASP A 377 -8.60 3.61 -23.63
C ASP A 377 -7.15 3.39 -23.18
N TYR A 378 -6.78 2.15 -22.86
CA TYR A 378 -5.44 1.77 -22.39
C TYR A 378 -4.89 0.51 -23.09
N ASN A 379 -4.35 0.67 -24.30
CA ASN A 379 -3.94 -0.43 -25.19
C ASN A 379 -5.15 -1.27 -25.67
N GLU A 380 -5.16 -2.60 -25.46
CA GLU A 380 -6.27 -3.51 -25.82
C GLU A 380 -7.41 -3.54 -24.77
N ASN A 381 -7.14 -3.02 -23.57
CA ASN A 381 -8.06 -2.97 -22.45
C ASN A 381 -8.34 -1.52 -22.05
N SER A 382 -9.45 -1.31 -21.38
CA SER A 382 -9.88 0.00 -20.92
C SER A 382 -9.96 0.00 -19.41
N ARG A 383 -9.62 1.14 -18.82
CA ARG A 383 -9.92 1.41 -17.43
C ARG A 383 -11.25 2.12 -17.34
N ILE A 384 -12.17 1.55 -16.58
CA ILE A 384 -13.48 2.14 -16.35
C ILE A 384 -13.54 2.66 -14.92
N SER A 385 -14.05 3.87 -14.76
CA SER A 385 -14.33 4.48 -13.46
C SER A 385 -15.79 4.95 -13.45
N VAL A 386 -16.49 4.62 -12.37
CA VAL A 386 -17.85 5.09 -12.12
C VAL A 386 -17.82 5.77 -10.76
N THR A 387 -18.03 7.09 -10.74
CA THR A 387 -17.96 7.90 -9.51
C THR A 387 -19.30 8.54 -9.25
N GLN A 388 -19.85 8.36 -8.05
CA GLN A 388 -21.04 9.06 -7.58
C GLN A 388 -20.65 10.21 -6.64
N GLN A 389 -21.25 11.37 -6.83
CA GLN A 389 -21.09 12.54 -5.97
C GLN A 389 -22.46 13.13 -5.65
N THR A 390 -22.67 13.51 -4.40
CA THR A 390 -23.89 14.19 -3.97
C THR A 390 -23.96 15.63 -4.49
N ALA A 391 -25.17 16.18 -4.58
CA ALA A 391 -25.37 17.58 -4.97
C ALA A 391 -24.56 18.57 -4.11
N ALA A 392 -24.39 18.26 -2.81
CA ALA A 392 -23.59 19.08 -1.90
C ALA A 392 -22.09 19.03 -2.25
N GLN A 393 -21.54 17.85 -2.53
CA GLN A 393 -20.14 17.69 -2.97
C GLN A 393 -19.89 18.41 -4.30
N VAL A 394 -20.83 18.31 -5.23
CA VAL A 394 -20.78 19.03 -6.51
C VAL A 394 -20.77 20.55 -6.29
N ALA A 395 -21.65 21.07 -5.44
CA ALA A 395 -21.69 22.51 -5.15
C ALA A 395 -20.39 23.04 -4.53
N VAL A 396 -19.73 22.25 -3.66
CA VAL A 396 -18.42 22.59 -3.10
C VAL A 396 -17.35 22.64 -4.19
N LEU A 397 -17.32 21.64 -5.08
CA LEU A 397 -16.40 21.63 -6.23
C LEU A 397 -16.63 22.81 -7.17
N GLU A 398 -17.89 23.12 -7.49
CA GLU A 398 -18.27 24.27 -8.32
C GLU A 398 -17.83 25.60 -7.70
N GLN A 399 -18.02 25.77 -6.39
CA GLN A 399 -17.60 26.97 -5.68
C GLN A 399 -16.08 27.13 -5.71
N ARG A 400 -15.33 26.04 -5.49
CA ARG A 400 -13.87 26.03 -5.59
C ARG A 400 -13.41 26.43 -6.99
N LEU A 401 -14.01 25.88 -8.03
CA LEU A 401 -13.71 26.23 -9.43
C LEU A 401 -14.01 27.71 -9.73
N ARG A 402 -15.14 28.24 -9.23
CA ARG A 402 -15.47 29.67 -9.37
C ARG A 402 -14.44 30.56 -8.68
N ASP A 403 -13.98 30.18 -7.49
CA ASP A 403 -13.02 30.97 -6.72
C ASP A 403 -11.60 30.89 -7.31
N GLU A 404 -11.23 29.77 -7.91
CA GLU A 404 -10.00 29.62 -8.70
C GLU A 404 -10.07 30.46 -10.00
N ALA A 405 -11.18 30.42 -10.72
CA ALA A 405 -11.42 31.25 -11.90
C ALA A 405 -11.35 32.76 -11.57
N LYS A 406 -11.96 33.19 -10.45
CA LYS A 406 -11.84 34.58 -9.95
C LYS A 406 -10.40 34.95 -9.60
N ARG A 407 -9.66 34.06 -8.93
CA ARG A 407 -8.24 34.27 -8.63
C ARG A 407 -7.41 34.44 -9.91
N HIS A 408 -7.73 33.71 -10.96
CA HIS A 408 -7.09 33.84 -12.27
C HIS A 408 -7.48 35.14 -13.01
N ALA A 409 -8.77 35.50 -13.04
CA ALA A 409 -9.24 36.74 -13.64
C ALA A 409 -8.64 37.99 -12.96
N ALA A 410 -8.52 37.97 -11.63
CA ALA A 410 -7.88 39.04 -10.86
C ALA A 410 -6.37 39.15 -11.17
N LYS A 411 -5.67 38.03 -11.41
CA LYS A 411 -4.26 38.04 -11.85
C LYS A 411 -4.09 38.67 -13.24
N LEU A 412 -5.03 38.43 -14.16
CA LEU A 412 -5.05 39.00 -15.51
C LEU A 412 -5.38 40.51 -15.51
N ALA A 413 -6.33 40.95 -14.68
CA ALA A 413 -6.66 42.38 -14.54
C ALA A 413 -5.50 43.19 -13.93
N GLY A 414 -4.67 42.57 -13.09
CA GLY A 414 -3.47 43.18 -12.50
C GLY A 414 -2.27 43.32 -13.45
N SER A 415 -2.28 42.69 -14.63
CA SER A 415 -1.14 42.71 -15.58
C SER A 415 -1.24 43.78 -16.67
N SER A 416 -2.23 44.68 -16.62
CA SER A 416 -2.44 45.74 -17.63
C SER A 416 -1.46 46.92 -17.54
N GLU A 417 -0.60 47.02 -16.52
CA GLU A 417 0.40 48.09 -16.41
C GLU A 417 1.84 47.55 -16.39
N MET A 418 2.27 46.93 -17.48
CA MET A 418 3.71 46.79 -17.74
C MET A 418 3.99 46.89 -19.25
N LYS A 419 4.19 48.14 -19.71
CA LYS A 419 4.82 48.39 -21.00
C LYS A 419 6.28 47.97 -20.90
N LEU A 420 6.69 46.98 -21.69
CA LEU A 420 8.09 46.75 -22.02
C LEU A 420 8.24 46.80 -23.55
N ASP A 421 9.11 47.71 -23.96
CA ASP A 421 9.62 47.87 -25.32
C ASP A 421 10.42 46.61 -25.73
N GLY A 422 10.19 46.15 -26.95
CA GLY A 422 11.16 45.33 -27.69
C GLY A 422 10.86 43.84 -27.79
N GLY A 423 10.14 43.47 -28.87
CA GLY A 423 10.54 42.40 -29.79
C GLY A 423 10.73 40.98 -29.24
N ASP A 424 9.66 40.38 -28.74
CA ASP A 424 9.15 39.07 -29.16
C ASP A 424 7.95 38.77 -28.25
N SER A 425 6.76 39.05 -28.77
CA SER A 425 5.50 38.74 -28.08
C SER A 425 5.35 37.23 -28.02
N ALA A 426 5.61 36.64 -26.86
CA ALA A 426 5.05 35.34 -26.52
C ALA A 426 3.53 35.50 -26.50
N GLU A 427 2.87 35.19 -27.61
CA GLU A 427 1.44 34.97 -27.65
C GLU A 427 1.12 33.93 -26.57
N ILE A 428 0.47 34.39 -25.50
CA ILE A 428 -0.17 33.49 -24.54
C ILE A 428 -1.23 32.75 -25.35
N ASN A 429 -0.98 31.46 -25.61
CA ASN A 429 -1.87 30.61 -26.37
C ASN A 429 -3.14 30.33 -25.54
N LEU A 430 -4.05 31.31 -25.52
CA LEU A 430 -5.35 31.29 -24.86
C LEU A 430 -6.14 30.04 -25.24
N GLU A 431 -5.97 29.55 -26.47
CA GLU A 431 -6.66 28.39 -27.01
C GLU A 431 -6.27 27.09 -26.27
N ALA A 432 -5.01 26.95 -25.87
CA ALA A 432 -4.51 25.78 -25.15
C ALA A 432 -5.03 25.72 -23.70
N ILE A 433 -5.13 26.87 -23.03
CA ILE A 433 -5.59 26.97 -21.64
C ILE A 433 -7.11 26.83 -21.58
N LEU A 434 -7.84 27.43 -22.53
CA LEU A 434 -9.29 27.27 -22.64
C LEU A 434 -9.67 25.82 -22.98
N LYS A 435 -8.90 25.14 -23.85
CA LYS A 435 -9.03 23.69 -24.10
C LYS A 435 -8.78 22.85 -22.85
N ALA A 436 -7.75 23.19 -22.06
CA ALA A 436 -7.39 22.44 -20.86
C ALA A 436 -8.45 22.56 -19.75
N GLU A 437 -9.09 23.71 -19.60
CA GLU A 437 -10.12 23.92 -18.58
C GLU A 437 -11.53 23.50 -19.05
N LEU A 438 -11.86 23.66 -20.34
CA LEU A 438 -13.07 23.05 -20.91
C LEU A 438 -12.98 21.52 -20.89
N GLY A 439 -11.81 20.94 -21.16
CA GLY A 439 -11.55 19.51 -21.09
C GLY A 439 -11.73 18.90 -19.68
N LYS A 440 -11.67 19.71 -18.62
CA LYS A 440 -11.87 19.28 -17.23
C LYS A 440 -13.32 19.34 -16.75
N VAL A 441 -14.17 20.14 -17.39
CA VAL A 441 -15.58 20.35 -16.96
C VAL A 441 -16.60 19.79 -17.96
N ALA A 442 -16.24 19.70 -19.24
CA ALA A 442 -17.02 19.07 -20.27
C ALA A 442 -16.07 18.74 -21.42
N GLY A 443 -15.53 17.52 -21.48
CA GLY A 443 -14.78 17.15 -22.68
C GLY A 443 -15.65 17.33 -23.93
N GLY A 444 -15.04 17.94 -24.93
CA GLY A 444 -15.63 19.10 -25.59
C GLY A 444 -16.81 18.85 -26.52
N SER A 445 -17.73 19.82 -26.58
CA SER A 445 -17.81 20.79 -27.68
C SER A 445 -19.09 21.63 -27.58
N THR A 446 -18.94 22.96 -27.58
CA THR A 446 -19.72 23.77 -28.52
C THR A 446 -18.76 24.81 -29.12
N ASN A 447 -18.40 24.62 -30.39
CA ASN A 447 -17.60 25.60 -31.14
C ASN A 447 -18.22 27.01 -31.09
N GLU A 448 -19.53 27.12 -30.84
CA GLU A 448 -20.25 28.38 -30.66
C GLU A 448 -19.92 29.09 -29.33
N ALA A 449 -19.76 28.35 -28.22
CA ALA A 449 -19.32 28.92 -26.95
C ALA A 449 -17.84 29.34 -27.00
N LYS A 450 -17.01 28.52 -27.66
CA LYS A 450 -15.60 28.85 -27.93
C LYS A 450 -15.49 30.16 -28.73
N SER A 451 -16.18 30.28 -29.87
CA SER A 451 -16.13 31.50 -30.68
C SER A 451 -16.74 32.73 -29.98
N ARG A 452 -17.76 32.56 -29.12
CA ARG A 452 -18.32 33.66 -28.31
C ARG A 452 -17.33 34.12 -27.24
N LEU A 453 -16.66 33.20 -26.55
CA LEU A 453 -15.64 33.50 -25.54
C LEU A 453 -14.40 34.15 -26.15
N GLU A 454 -13.96 33.68 -27.32
CA GLU A 454 -12.85 34.28 -28.09
C GLU A 454 -13.19 35.70 -28.53
N ALA A 455 -14.39 35.94 -29.07
CA ALA A 455 -14.82 37.29 -29.48
C ALA A 455 -14.96 38.26 -28.30
N LEU A 456 -15.40 37.80 -27.12
CA LEU A 456 -15.52 38.62 -25.92
C LEU A 456 -14.16 38.92 -25.28
N ALA A 457 -13.24 37.95 -25.34
CA ALA A 457 -11.85 38.13 -24.91
C ALA A 457 -11.10 39.13 -25.82
N GLU A 458 -11.27 39.03 -27.14
CA GLU A 458 -10.72 40.00 -28.10
C GLU A 458 -11.29 41.41 -27.92
N ALA A 459 -12.55 41.52 -27.47
CA ALA A 459 -13.20 42.80 -27.18
C ALA A 459 -12.82 43.40 -25.81
N GLY A 460 -12.14 42.63 -24.93
CA GLY A 460 -11.87 43.04 -23.55
C GLY A 460 -13.12 43.17 -22.67
N ASP A 461 -14.21 42.50 -23.03
CA ASP A 461 -15.50 42.57 -22.34
C ASP A 461 -15.57 41.55 -21.19
N ILE A 462 -15.07 41.96 -20.04
CA ILE A 462 -14.99 41.13 -18.82
C ILE A 462 -16.39 40.73 -18.32
N ALA A 463 -17.39 41.62 -18.41
CA ALA A 463 -18.75 41.32 -17.97
C ALA A 463 -19.45 40.33 -18.92
N GLY A 464 -19.21 40.45 -20.23
CA GLY A 464 -19.71 39.48 -21.20
C GLY A 464 -19.09 38.09 -21.06
N LEU A 465 -17.81 38.02 -20.68
CA LEU A 465 -17.12 36.77 -20.34
C LEU A 465 -17.73 36.09 -19.09
N GLU A 466 -18.04 36.86 -18.05
CA GLU A 466 -18.69 36.37 -16.84
C GLU A 466 -20.08 35.80 -17.12
N ASP A 467 -20.89 36.48 -17.93
CA ASP A 467 -22.22 36.00 -18.36
C ASP A 467 -22.13 34.77 -19.28
N ALA A 468 -21.17 34.73 -20.22
CA ALA A 468 -21.00 33.61 -21.14
C ALA A 468 -20.52 32.32 -20.43
N ILE A 469 -19.67 32.44 -19.42
CA ILE A 469 -19.26 31.31 -18.56
C ILE A 469 -20.44 30.87 -17.67
N GLY A 470 -21.23 31.82 -17.15
CA GLY A 470 -22.46 31.53 -16.42
C GLY A 470 -23.51 30.79 -17.25
N ASP A 471 -23.73 31.21 -18.49
CA ASP A 471 -24.63 30.57 -19.46
C ASP A 471 -24.13 29.18 -19.87
N PHE A 472 -22.82 29.00 -20.07
CA PHE A 472 -22.24 27.71 -20.45
C PHE A 472 -22.36 26.69 -19.31
N VAL A 473 -22.00 27.08 -18.09
CA VAL A 473 -22.16 26.25 -16.88
C VAL A 473 -23.65 26.01 -16.59
N GLY A 474 -24.52 27.00 -16.81
CA GLY A 474 -25.97 26.85 -16.68
C GLY A 474 -26.61 25.95 -17.74
N GLY A 475 -26.09 25.95 -18.97
CA GLY A 475 -26.56 25.15 -20.10
C GLY A 475 -26.09 23.70 -20.05
N LEU A 476 -24.88 23.43 -19.54
CA LEU A 476 -24.40 22.07 -19.24
C LEU A 476 -25.25 21.37 -18.17
N LEU A 477 -25.96 22.17 -17.37
CA LEU A 477 -26.73 21.76 -16.20
C LEU A 477 -28.24 21.97 -16.36
N GLY A 478 -28.71 22.49 -17.51
CA GLY A 478 -30.10 22.92 -17.70
C GLY A 478 -30.70 22.62 -19.08
N GLY A 479 -31.38 21.47 -19.20
CA GLY A 479 -32.32 21.12 -20.28
C GLY A 479 -31.66 20.44 -21.51
N ALA A 480 -32.19 19.37 -22.11
CA ALA A 480 -33.55 18.85 -22.15
C ALA A 480 -33.59 17.32 -22.31
N ALA A 481 -34.66 16.74 -21.76
CA ALA A 481 -35.05 15.35 -21.94
C ALA A 481 -35.36 15.02 -23.42
N GLY A 482 -34.93 13.83 -23.88
CA GLY A 482 -35.55 13.15 -25.01
C GLY A 482 -34.73 12.94 -26.29
N LYS A 483 -33.41 12.69 -26.23
CA LYS A 483 -32.66 12.24 -27.41
C LYS A 483 -32.26 10.76 -27.30
N GLU A 484 -32.41 10.04 -28.41
CA GLU A 484 -31.91 8.67 -28.58
C GLU A 484 -30.37 8.63 -28.47
N LEU A 485 -29.85 7.50 -27.95
CA LEU A 485 -28.42 7.25 -27.75
C LEU A 485 -27.63 7.38 -29.08
N PRO A 486 -26.52 8.14 -29.12
CA PRO A 486 -25.63 8.14 -30.27
C PRO A 486 -24.89 6.81 -30.41
N THR A 487 -24.71 6.36 -31.65
CA THR A 487 -23.89 5.19 -31.98
C THR A 487 -22.40 5.58 -32.02
N PHE A 488 -21.56 4.83 -31.31
CA PHE A 488 -20.11 4.97 -31.35
C PHE A 488 -19.53 4.32 -32.62
N ASP A 489 -18.82 5.10 -33.44
CA ASP A 489 -18.11 4.62 -34.60
C ASP A 489 -16.62 4.38 -34.27
N GLY A 490 -16.25 3.12 -34.03
CA GLY A 490 -14.89 2.70 -33.70
C GLY A 490 -13.89 2.80 -34.86
N LYS A 491 -13.69 3.99 -35.45
CA LYS A 491 -12.66 4.23 -36.47
C LYS A 491 -11.83 5.46 -36.14
N ASN A 492 -10.63 5.24 -35.62
CA ASN A 492 -9.60 6.28 -35.58
C ASN A 492 -9.09 6.59 -37.01
N PRO A 493 -8.93 7.86 -37.41
CA PRO A 493 -8.27 8.21 -38.64
C PRO A 493 -6.74 8.03 -38.53
N VAL A 494 -6.18 7.34 -39.52
CA VAL A 494 -4.75 7.25 -39.77
C VAL A 494 -4.27 8.63 -40.24
N MET A 495 -3.28 9.21 -39.58
CA MET A 495 -2.53 10.37 -40.10
C MET A 495 -1.23 9.84 -40.71
N GLU A 496 -1.14 9.94 -42.04
CA GLU A 496 0.09 9.74 -42.82
C GLU A 496 1.13 10.78 -42.42
N GLY A 497 2.39 10.35 -42.40
CA GLY A 497 3.52 11.14 -41.94
C GLY A 497 4.03 12.16 -42.95
N ASP A 498 4.59 13.25 -42.41
CA ASP A 498 5.54 14.09 -43.10
C ASP A 498 6.88 14.06 -42.34
N ASP A 499 7.94 13.78 -43.10
CA ASP A 499 9.33 13.76 -42.70
C ASP A 499 9.78 15.08 -42.06
N VAL A 500 10.26 15.02 -40.82
CA VAL A 500 11.17 16.04 -40.27
C VAL A 500 12.41 15.35 -39.72
N ALA A 501 13.55 15.79 -40.24
CA ALA A 501 14.86 15.20 -40.11
C ALA A 501 15.29 14.91 -38.66
N ALA A 502 15.91 13.74 -38.49
CA ALA A 502 16.61 13.32 -37.29
C ALA A 502 17.72 14.31 -36.90
N THR A 503 17.50 15.07 -35.84
CA THR A 503 18.55 15.62 -34.99
C THR A 503 18.53 14.89 -33.66
N SER A 504 19.65 14.24 -33.36
CA SER A 504 19.97 13.53 -32.12
C SER A 504 19.58 14.33 -30.86
N VAL A 505 18.86 13.71 -29.94
CA VAL A 505 18.63 14.25 -28.59
C VAL A 505 19.00 13.17 -27.57
N GLU A 506 20.20 13.30 -27.01
CA GLU A 506 20.69 12.60 -25.81
C GLU A 506 20.34 13.38 -24.52
N ASP A 507 19.39 14.32 -24.55
CA ASP A 507 19.11 15.19 -23.40
C ASP A 507 18.06 14.63 -22.43
N GLY A 508 18.49 13.61 -21.68
CA GLY A 508 17.86 13.21 -20.43
C GLY A 508 18.04 14.27 -19.33
N ILE A 509 17.23 14.19 -18.28
CA ILE A 509 17.15 15.10 -17.12
C ILE A 509 18.52 15.48 -16.52
N VAL A 510 19.57 14.68 -16.70
CA VAL A 510 20.93 15.02 -16.24
C VAL A 510 21.59 16.18 -17.00
N SER A 511 21.31 16.37 -18.31
CA SER A 511 21.77 17.59 -18.99
C SER A 511 20.97 18.79 -18.51
N ARG A 512 19.66 18.62 -18.23
CA ARG A 512 18.82 19.66 -17.62
C ARG A 512 19.16 19.96 -16.16
N ILE A 513 19.70 19.03 -15.37
CA ILE A 513 20.22 19.30 -14.02
C ILE A 513 21.59 20.01 -14.09
N ALA A 514 22.38 19.74 -15.14
CA ALA A 514 23.62 20.45 -15.40
C ALA A 514 23.41 21.86 -15.99
N GLU A 515 22.30 22.07 -16.72
CA GLU A 515 21.92 23.34 -17.36
C GLU A 515 20.94 24.18 -16.54
N ALA A 516 20.05 23.56 -15.76
CA ALA A 516 19.25 24.24 -14.76
C ALA A 516 20.23 24.75 -13.71
N LYS A 517 20.36 26.07 -13.65
CA LYS A 517 21.05 26.73 -12.55
C LYS A 517 20.43 26.18 -11.25
N VAL A 518 21.17 25.33 -10.53
CA VAL A 518 20.88 25.01 -9.13
C VAL A 518 20.51 26.32 -8.46
N GLY A 519 19.24 26.46 -8.10
CA GLY A 519 18.73 27.70 -7.54
C GLY A 519 19.50 27.99 -6.25
N LYS A 520 19.83 29.26 -6.02
CA LYS A 520 20.35 29.66 -4.71
C LYS A 520 19.19 29.63 -3.73
N CYS A 521 19.23 28.72 -2.78
CA CYS A 521 18.51 28.90 -1.54
C CYS A 521 19.46 29.51 -0.51
N GLU A 522 18.93 30.30 0.41
CA GLU A 522 19.68 30.77 1.57
C GLU A 522 18.90 30.41 2.82
N GLY A 523 19.54 29.70 3.73
CA GLY A 523 18.86 29.30 4.95
C GLY A 523 19.65 28.33 5.78
N PHE A 524 18.97 27.77 6.76
CA PHE A 524 19.55 26.75 7.62
C PHE A 524 18.53 25.68 7.99
N VAL A 525 19.06 24.51 8.29
CA VAL A 525 18.44 23.54 9.18
C VAL A 525 19.31 23.43 10.42
N GLN A 526 18.71 23.42 11.59
CA GLN A 526 19.36 23.30 12.86
C GLN A 526 18.79 22.07 13.57
N ARG A 527 19.69 21.24 14.09
CA ARG A 527 19.38 20.14 15.00
C ARG A 527 20.14 20.41 16.29
N ASN A 528 19.46 20.51 17.42
CA ASN A 528 20.06 20.88 18.69
C ASN A 528 20.87 22.19 18.55
N ASP A 529 22.14 22.17 18.94
CA ASP A 529 23.06 23.30 18.79
C ASP A 529 23.74 23.33 17.40
N ASP A 530 23.61 22.28 16.59
CA ASP A 530 24.28 22.13 15.31
C ASP A 530 23.46 22.73 14.18
N LYS A 531 24.04 23.73 13.52
CA LYS A 531 23.38 24.54 12.49
C LYS A 531 24.05 24.32 11.14
N PHE A 532 23.28 23.80 10.19
CA PHE A 532 23.71 23.46 8.84
C PHE A 532 23.18 24.50 7.86
N ALA A 533 24.09 25.19 7.16
CA ALA A 533 23.72 26.15 6.15
C ALA A 533 23.27 25.43 4.86
N MET A 534 22.16 25.87 4.29
CA MET A 534 21.55 25.28 3.11
C MET A 534 21.76 26.22 1.91
N HIS A 535 22.44 25.73 0.86
CA HIS A 535 22.87 26.57 -0.26
C HIS A 535 22.46 26.04 -1.64
N HIS A 536 22.00 24.79 -1.70
CA HIS A 536 21.69 24.11 -2.96
C HIS A 536 20.22 23.75 -2.98
N ALA A 537 19.48 24.21 -4.00
CA ALA A 537 18.09 23.83 -4.16
C ALA A 537 17.74 23.48 -5.62
N MET A 538 16.77 22.58 -5.76
CA MET A 538 16.22 22.14 -7.04
C MET A 538 14.72 21.93 -6.87
N ALA A 539 13.93 22.37 -7.85
CA ALA A 539 12.48 22.21 -7.82
C ALA A 539 11.97 21.63 -9.14
N PHE A 540 10.99 20.73 -9.05
CA PHE A 540 10.33 20.14 -10.22
C PHE A 540 8.87 19.82 -9.91
N GLN A 541 8.06 19.64 -10.95
CA GLN A 541 6.68 19.18 -10.82
C GLN A 541 6.56 17.73 -11.27
N LYS A 542 5.76 16.94 -10.56
CA LYS A 542 5.35 15.60 -10.98
C LYS A 542 3.91 15.33 -10.61
N THR A 543 3.31 14.35 -11.26
CA THR A 543 1.96 13.88 -10.91
C THR A 543 2.07 12.75 -9.89
N GLU A 544 1.47 12.91 -8.72
CA GLU A 544 1.30 11.84 -7.72
C GLU A 544 -0.19 11.70 -7.39
N PHE A 545 -0.74 10.49 -7.50
CA PHE A 545 -2.17 10.24 -7.25
C PHE A 545 -3.10 11.19 -8.03
N ASP A 546 -2.78 11.40 -9.31
CA ASP A 546 -3.50 12.30 -10.23
C ASP A 546 -3.49 13.79 -9.84
N GLU A 547 -2.66 14.18 -8.86
CA GLU A 547 -2.45 15.57 -8.46
C GLU A 547 -1.06 16.05 -8.85
N LEU A 548 -0.98 17.30 -9.34
CA LEU A 548 0.30 17.95 -9.63
C LEU A 548 0.96 18.38 -8.31
N VAL A 549 2.09 17.76 -7.99
CA VAL A 549 2.90 18.05 -6.81
C VAL A 549 4.17 18.78 -7.24
N THR A 550 4.44 19.93 -6.60
CA THR A 550 5.75 20.59 -6.75
C THR A 550 6.66 20.07 -5.64
N VAL A 551 7.78 19.45 -6.03
CA VAL A 551 8.78 18.92 -5.10
C VAL A 551 10.01 19.80 -5.14
N VAL A 552 10.49 20.20 -3.96
CA VAL A 552 11.64 21.08 -3.76
C VAL A 552 12.64 20.34 -2.90
N TYR A 553 13.85 20.15 -3.42
CA TYR A 553 14.98 19.61 -2.67
C TYR A 553 15.91 20.74 -2.26
N VAL A 554 16.39 20.68 -1.03
CA VAL A 554 17.33 21.61 -0.43
C VAL A 554 18.45 20.82 0.24
N SER A 555 19.71 21.23 0.07
CA SER A 555 20.87 20.52 0.60
C SER A 555 21.98 21.47 1.02
N ALA A 556 22.73 21.05 2.05
CA ALA A 556 23.93 21.73 2.52
C ALA A 556 25.10 21.62 1.54
N GLU A 557 25.17 20.51 0.79
CA GLU A 557 26.19 20.26 -0.24
C GLU A 557 25.57 20.12 -1.64
N PRO A 558 26.35 20.30 -2.73
CA PRO A 558 25.87 20.09 -4.08
C PRO A 558 25.30 18.68 -4.28
N PHE A 559 24.20 18.59 -5.01
CA PHE A 559 23.54 17.31 -5.29
C PHE A 559 24.47 16.35 -6.03
N ARG A 560 24.58 15.10 -5.55
CA ARG A 560 25.39 14.05 -6.19
C ARG A 560 24.66 13.53 -7.44
N THR A 561 24.90 14.14 -8.60
CA THR A 561 24.16 13.85 -9.85
C THR A 561 24.52 12.54 -10.55
N LYS A 562 25.61 11.87 -10.16
CA LYS A 562 26.05 10.61 -10.79
C LYS A 562 25.05 9.46 -10.60
N GLY A 563 24.26 9.46 -9.53
CA GLY A 563 23.21 8.47 -9.28
C GLY A 563 21.85 8.80 -9.91
N LEU A 564 21.74 9.93 -10.64
CA LEU A 564 20.48 10.43 -11.22
C LEU A 564 20.42 10.27 -12.75
N GLN A 565 21.45 9.67 -13.36
CA GLN A 565 21.45 9.35 -14.78
C GLN A 565 20.38 8.30 -15.08
N GLY A 566 19.37 8.70 -15.86
CA GLY A 566 18.25 7.83 -16.24
C GLY A 566 17.04 7.87 -15.31
N THR A 567 17.06 8.66 -14.22
CA THR A 567 15.89 8.84 -13.35
C THR A 567 14.89 9.80 -14.00
N THR A 568 13.64 9.39 -14.13
CA THR A 568 12.54 10.27 -14.57
C THR A 568 12.10 11.21 -13.44
N VAL A 569 11.43 12.32 -13.76
CA VAL A 569 10.96 13.29 -12.76
C VAL A 569 9.97 12.62 -11.80
N GLU A 570 9.19 11.67 -12.29
CA GLU A 570 8.21 10.85 -11.59
C GLU A 570 8.86 9.97 -10.52
N GLU A 571 10.06 9.45 -10.79
CA GLU A 571 10.79 8.52 -9.93
C GLU A 571 11.62 9.20 -8.84
N MET A 572 11.80 10.52 -8.90
CA MET A 572 12.62 11.27 -7.94
C MET A 572 11.96 11.32 -6.55
N SER A 573 12.69 10.82 -5.54
CA SER A 573 12.36 10.90 -4.11
C SER A 573 13.64 11.10 -3.28
N LEU A 574 13.57 11.82 -2.15
CA LEU A 574 14.69 11.94 -1.20
C LEU A 574 15.22 10.59 -0.76
N PHE A 575 14.35 9.60 -0.61
CA PHE A 575 14.72 8.26 -0.15
C PHE A 575 15.68 7.56 -1.14
N ARG A 576 15.63 7.87 -2.44
CA ARG A 576 16.64 7.38 -3.41
C ARG A 576 18.00 8.11 -3.30
N TRP A 577 18.04 9.27 -2.66
CA TRP A 577 19.21 10.13 -2.52
C TRP A 577 19.94 9.91 -1.18
N GLN A 578 19.40 9.03 -0.34
CA GLN A 578 19.82 8.84 1.05
C GLN A 578 20.75 7.63 1.18
N ALA A 579 21.99 7.92 1.58
CA ALA A 579 22.90 6.99 2.22
C ALA A 579 23.19 7.51 3.65
N PRO A 580 23.73 6.68 4.57
CA PRO A 580 24.07 7.12 5.93
C PRO A 580 25.05 8.31 5.99
N ASP A 581 25.78 8.59 4.90
CA ASP A 581 26.71 9.71 4.72
C ASP A 581 26.13 10.88 3.90
N SER A 582 24.83 10.90 3.61
CA SER A 582 24.21 11.99 2.86
C SER A 582 24.30 13.32 3.63
N PRO A 583 24.58 14.44 2.93
CA PRO A 583 24.62 15.75 3.57
C PRO A 583 23.26 16.13 4.15
N PRO A 584 23.22 17.03 5.14
CA PRO A 584 21.98 17.61 5.64
C PRO A 584 21.12 18.10 4.47
N SER A 585 19.90 17.58 4.38
CA SER A 585 19.00 17.79 3.25
C SER A 585 17.55 17.89 3.70
N MET A 586 16.72 18.49 2.86
CA MET A 586 15.29 18.69 3.10
C MET A 586 14.52 18.60 1.78
N GLU A 587 13.37 17.95 1.81
CA GLU A 587 12.37 17.91 0.73
C GLU A 587 11.13 18.60 1.20
N MET A 588 10.59 19.45 0.35
CA MET A 588 9.30 20.07 0.53
C MET A 588 8.41 19.61 -0.61
N ARG A 589 7.24 19.07 -0.28
CA ARG A 589 6.20 18.74 -1.26
C ARG A 589 5.08 19.74 -1.09
N ILE A 590 4.69 20.38 -2.19
CA ILE A 590 3.62 21.37 -2.24
C ILE A 590 2.52 20.79 -3.11
N ARG A 591 1.35 20.56 -2.50
CA ARG A 591 0.15 19.97 -3.12
C ARG A 591 -1.06 20.85 -2.78
N GLY A 592 -1.52 21.61 -3.77
CA GLY A 592 -2.55 22.63 -3.53
C GLY A 592 -2.13 23.59 -2.41
N ASP A 593 -2.92 23.66 -1.34
CA ASP A 593 -2.65 24.48 -0.15
C ASP A 593 -1.88 23.72 0.95
N SER A 594 -1.63 22.42 0.76
CA SER A 594 -0.87 21.58 1.69
C SER A 594 0.62 21.59 1.34
N VAL A 595 1.45 21.73 2.36
CA VAL A 595 2.90 21.56 2.26
C VAL A 595 3.33 20.51 3.27
N SER A 596 4.12 19.53 2.84
CA SER A 596 4.78 18.57 3.74
C SER A 596 6.28 18.71 3.61
N ILE A 597 6.99 18.62 4.73
CA ILE A 597 8.45 18.78 4.75
C ILE A 597 9.07 17.53 5.35
N SER A 598 10.02 16.94 4.63
CA SER A 598 10.86 15.86 5.14
C SER A 598 12.28 16.39 5.28
N CYS A 599 12.87 16.32 6.47
CA CYS A 599 14.23 16.74 6.72
C CYS A 599 15.11 15.56 7.10
N PHE A 600 16.33 15.52 6.60
CA PHE A 600 17.33 14.50 6.91
C PHE A 600 18.64 15.17 7.35
N VAL A 601 19.08 14.90 8.58
CA VAL A 601 20.31 15.45 9.15
C VAL A 601 21.04 14.32 9.87
N GLU A 602 22.24 13.98 9.40
CA GLU A 602 23.16 13.02 10.06
C GLU A 602 22.53 11.65 10.39
N GLY A 603 21.75 11.06 9.47
CA GLY A 603 21.12 9.76 9.70
C GLY A 603 19.75 9.81 10.38
N HIS A 604 19.28 11.00 10.78
CA HIS A 604 17.95 11.20 11.37
C HIS A 604 17.00 11.83 10.37
N SER A 605 15.81 11.25 10.21
CA SER A 605 14.74 11.77 9.36
C SER A 605 13.56 12.27 10.18
N ILE A 606 13.02 13.44 9.85
CA ILE A 606 11.79 13.97 10.43
C ILE A 606 10.84 14.35 9.31
N ASN A 607 9.56 14.02 9.50
CA ASN A 607 8.46 14.49 8.66
C ASN A 607 7.67 15.52 9.45
N ILE A 608 7.53 16.72 8.90
CA ILE A 608 6.84 17.86 9.48
C ILE A 608 5.59 18.15 8.63
N GLY A 609 4.43 18.13 9.27
CA GLY A 609 3.14 18.45 8.65
C GLY A 609 2.87 19.96 8.62
N GLY A 610 1.91 20.38 7.78
CA GLY A 610 1.68 21.79 7.45
C GLY A 610 1.30 22.75 8.60
N ALA A 611 0.94 22.25 9.79
CA ALA A 611 0.59 23.09 10.95
C ALA A 611 1.82 23.63 11.70
N ASP A 612 2.97 22.99 11.54
CA ASP A 612 4.16 23.23 12.37
C ASP A 612 5.15 24.24 11.77
N PHE A 613 4.92 24.69 10.53
CA PHE A 613 5.76 25.69 9.88
C PHE A 613 4.94 26.72 9.12
N LYS A 614 5.59 27.84 8.78
CA LYS A 614 5.02 28.89 7.94
C LYS A 614 5.66 28.85 6.57
N SER A 615 4.83 28.93 5.54
CA SER A 615 5.27 29.10 4.16
C SER A 615 4.74 30.41 3.60
N GLU A 616 5.66 31.27 3.18
CA GLU A 616 5.43 32.45 2.35
C GLU A 616 5.88 32.18 0.90
N ALA A 617 6.28 30.94 0.58
CA ALA A 617 6.75 30.57 -0.74
C ALA A 617 5.58 30.48 -1.73
N MET A 618 5.71 31.17 -2.85
CA MET A 618 4.74 31.20 -3.94
C MET A 618 5.40 30.79 -5.24
N LEU A 619 4.70 29.94 -6.01
CA LEU A 619 5.07 29.65 -7.39
C LEU A 619 4.59 30.80 -8.29
N LYS A 620 5.52 31.56 -8.85
CA LYS A 620 5.25 32.69 -9.76
C LYS A 620 6.14 32.59 -10.99
N ASP A 621 5.54 32.64 -12.18
CA ASP A 621 6.25 32.67 -13.47
C ASP A 621 7.25 31.50 -13.66
N GLY A 622 6.90 30.30 -13.15
CA GLY A 622 7.77 29.12 -13.22
C GLY A 622 8.92 29.11 -12.20
N LYS A 623 8.92 30.04 -11.25
CA LYS A 623 9.91 30.15 -10.17
C LYS A 623 9.24 30.06 -8.81
N LEU A 624 9.77 29.25 -7.92
CA LEU A 624 9.34 29.18 -6.53
C LEU A 624 10.12 30.20 -5.70
N GLN A 625 9.42 31.21 -5.19
CA GLN A 625 10.01 32.32 -4.46
C GLN A 625 9.32 32.53 -3.12
N GLY A 626 10.11 32.67 -2.06
CA GLY A 626 9.63 33.05 -0.73
C GLY A 626 10.21 32.20 0.38
N LYS A 627 9.82 32.49 1.61
CA LYS A 627 10.43 31.92 2.81
C LYS A 627 9.59 30.79 3.38
N VAL A 628 10.22 29.68 3.72
CA VAL A 628 9.62 28.57 4.47
C VAL A 628 10.41 28.40 5.77
N PHE A 629 9.75 28.48 6.92
CA PHE A 629 10.44 28.47 8.21
C PHE A 629 9.58 27.92 9.33
N SER A 630 10.22 27.29 10.32
CA SER A 630 9.58 26.98 11.60
C SER A 630 9.64 28.20 12.53
N PRO A 631 8.50 28.67 13.08
CA PRO A 631 8.48 29.82 13.98
C PRO A 631 9.27 29.59 15.28
N GLU A 632 9.21 28.37 15.80
CA GLU A 632 9.89 27.92 17.02
C GLU A 632 10.64 26.59 16.74
N PRO A 633 11.64 26.21 17.56
CA PRO A 633 12.24 24.88 17.49
C PRO A 633 11.21 23.80 17.87
N HIS A 634 11.19 22.69 17.13
CA HIS A 634 10.32 21.55 17.38
C HIS A 634 11.10 20.45 18.12
N GLU A 635 10.55 19.95 19.22
CA GLU A 635 11.10 18.78 19.91
C GLU A 635 10.65 17.50 19.21
N PHE A 636 11.58 16.61 18.92
CA PHE A 636 11.34 15.29 18.37
C PHE A 636 12.24 14.28 19.07
N PHE A 637 11.64 13.45 19.94
CA PHE A 637 12.37 12.64 20.91
C PHE A 637 13.35 13.48 21.74
N ASP A 638 14.64 13.16 21.71
CA ASP A 638 15.71 13.84 22.46
C ASP A 638 16.36 14.99 21.65
N ASP A 639 15.85 15.28 20.45
CA ASP A 639 16.41 16.28 19.54
C ASP A 639 15.47 17.48 19.35
N THR A 640 16.03 18.66 19.11
CA THR A 640 15.29 19.85 18.68
C THR A 640 15.61 20.18 17.23
N PHE A 641 14.61 20.56 16.44
CA PHE A 641 14.78 20.90 15.02
C PHE A 641 14.18 22.26 14.70
N GLN A 642 14.95 23.10 14.03
CA GLN A 642 14.49 24.39 13.53
C GLN A 642 15.02 24.63 12.13
N PHE A 643 14.23 25.27 11.26
CA PHE A 643 14.71 25.63 9.94
C PHE A 643 14.16 26.96 9.47
N SER A 644 14.88 27.58 8.54
CA SER A 644 14.44 28.79 7.84
C SER A 644 15.14 28.83 6.50
N ILE A 645 14.40 28.59 5.43
CA ILE A 645 14.89 28.53 4.05
C ILE A 645 14.21 29.61 3.22
N LEU A 646 15.00 30.47 2.60
CA LEU A 646 14.57 31.35 1.53
C LEU A 646 14.77 30.64 0.19
N LEU A 647 13.68 30.45 -0.55
CA LEU A 647 13.67 29.82 -1.86
C LEU A 647 13.65 30.90 -2.95
N ASP A 648 14.52 30.72 -3.94
CA ASP A 648 14.50 31.44 -5.21
C ASP A 648 14.95 30.48 -6.33
N VAL A 649 14.07 29.54 -6.68
CA VAL A 649 14.43 28.36 -7.49
C VAL A 649 13.51 28.22 -8.69
N ASP A 650 14.07 28.06 -9.88
CA ASP A 650 13.30 27.75 -11.08
C ASP A 650 12.68 26.35 -10.97
N VAL A 651 11.40 26.22 -11.28
CA VAL A 651 10.66 24.95 -11.21
C VAL A 651 10.64 24.31 -12.58
N MET A 652 11.29 23.15 -12.68
CA MET A 652 11.31 22.36 -13.91
C MET A 652 9.92 21.74 -14.15
N LYS A 653 9.30 22.09 -15.27
CA LYS A 653 8.06 21.46 -15.74
C LYS A 653 8.37 20.17 -16.48
N THR A 654 7.57 19.14 -16.25
CA THR A 654 7.60 17.90 -17.02
C THR A 654 7.21 18.22 -18.47
N ALA A 655 8.18 18.14 -19.39
CA ALA A 655 7.86 17.95 -20.80
C ALA A 655 7.72 16.45 -21.00
N GLU A 656 6.65 16.02 -21.65
CA GLU A 656 6.38 14.64 -22.07
C GLU A 656 7.66 14.04 -22.69
N THR A 657 8.37 13.21 -21.92
CA THR A 657 9.64 12.63 -22.36
C THR A 657 9.36 11.47 -23.30
N ALA A 658 9.80 11.60 -24.55
CA ALA A 658 9.99 10.46 -25.43
C ALA A 658 10.93 9.44 -24.76
N ALA A 659 10.62 8.15 -24.91
CA ALA A 659 11.39 7.05 -24.35
C ALA A 659 12.89 7.16 -24.72
N PRO A 660 13.82 6.83 -23.81
CA PRO A 660 15.25 6.88 -24.09
C PRO A 660 15.61 5.91 -25.22
N SER A 661 16.47 6.35 -26.14
CA SER A 661 16.96 5.51 -27.24
C SER A 661 17.98 4.45 -26.81
N ARG A 662 18.47 4.49 -25.55
CA ARG A 662 19.41 3.52 -24.96
C ARG A 662 19.30 3.45 -23.43
N LEU A 663 19.32 2.24 -22.87
CA LEU A 663 19.33 1.98 -21.41
C LEU A 663 20.75 1.90 -20.85
N VAL A 664 20.90 2.15 -19.54
CA VAL A 664 22.18 2.17 -18.81
C VAL A 664 22.11 1.19 -17.62
N ALA A 665 23.24 0.56 -17.28
CA ALA A 665 23.30 -0.44 -16.21
C ALA A 665 23.43 0.21 -14.82
N ASP A 666 22.69 -0.34 -13.86
CA ASP A 666 22.89 -0.13 -12.43
C ASP A 666 23.94 -1.12 -11.91
N ASP A 667 25.07 -0.60 -11.45
CA ASP A 667 26.20 -1.38 -10.95
C ASP A 667 26.06 -1.81 -9.48
N ASN A 668 24.91 -1.55 -8.84
CA ASN A 668 24.62 -2.04 -7.49
C ASN A 668 24.37 -3.57 -7.43
N TYR A 669 24.20 -4.22 -8.58
CA TYR A 669 23.96 -5.66 -8.69
C TYR A 669 25.14 -6.39 -9.34
N GLU A 670 25.29 -7.68 -9.00
CA GLU A 670 26.35 -8.55 -9.55
C GLU A 670 26.26 -8.70 -11.08
N TYR A 671 25.04 -8.66 -11.64
CA TYR A 671 24.76 -8.71 -13.07
C TYR A 671 24.06 -7.43 -13.52
N PRO A 672 24.23 -6.96 -14.78
CA PRO A 672 23.73 -5.66 -15.21
C PRO A 672 22.20 -5.61 -15.15
N VAL A 673 21.66 -4.78 -14.26
CA VAL A 673 20.22 -4.46 -14.20
C VAL A 673 20.03 -3.10 -14.85
N ALA A 674 19.01 -2.91 -15.70
CA ALA A 674 18.76 -1.60 -16.29
C ALA A 674 18.30 -0.59 -15.22
N ILE A 675 18.82 0.63 -15.26
CA ILE A 675 18.31 1.73 -14.42
C ILE A 675 16.85 2.01 -14.83
N GLY A 676 15.96 2.16 -13.85
CA GLY A 676 14.50 2.31 -14.06
C GLY A 676 13.68 1.04 -13.76
N CYS A 677 14.33 -0.02 -13.27
CA CYS A 677 13.63 -1.22 -12.81
C CYS A 677 12.89 -0.98 -11.47
N ASN A 678 11.67 -1.51 -11.38
CA ASN A 678 10.85 -1.61 -10.17
C ASN A 678 10.78 -3.06 -9.69
N GLU A 679 10.38 -3.27 -8.43
CA GLU A 679 10.15 -4.60 -7.83
C GLU A 679 11.37 -5.53 -7.95
N VAL A 680 12.59 -4.97 -7.90
CA VAL A 680 13.81 -5.74 -8.05
C VAL A 680 14.06 -6.59 -6.81
N SER A 681 14.11 -7.90 -7.00
CA SER A 681 14.48 -8.88 -5.97
C SER A 681 15.68 -9.69 -6.43
N SER A 682 16.51 -10.11 -5.47
CA SER A 682 17.70 -10.92 -5.73
C SER A 682 17.78 -12.07 -4.72
N GLU A 683 17.95 -13.28 -5.24
CA GLU A 683 18.26 -14.48 -4.49
C GLU A 683 19.67 -14.93 -4.87
N SER A 684 20.58 -15.06 -3.92
CA SER A 684 21.96 -15.45 -4.22
C SER A 684 22.48 -16.48 -3.24
N SER A 685 23.15 -17.48 -3.79
CA SER A 685 24.05 -18.42 -3.12
C SER A 685 25.46 -18.20 -3.67
N PRO A 686 26.51 -18.77 -3.06
CA PRO A 686 27.87 -18.73 -3.62
C PRO A 686 28.01 -19.30 -5.04
N TYR A 687 26.99 -20.01 -5.56
CA TYR A 687 27.02 -20.78 -6.80
C TYR A 687 25.94 -20.39 -7.81
N ARG A 688 24.94 -19.62 -7.38
CA ARG A 688 23.78 -19.23 -8.20
C ARG A 688 23.28 -17.88 -7.75
N THR A 689 22.99 -17.01 -8.70
CA THR A 689 22.31 -15.74 -8.45
C THR A 689 21.10 -15.64 -9.38
N VAL A 690 19.94 -15.28 -8.83
CA VAL A 690 18.75 -14.94 -9.60
C VAL A 690 18.26 -13.55 -9.24
N ILE A 691 18.16 -12.69 -10.24
CA ILE A 691 17.64 -11.33 -10.11
C ILE A 691 16.37 -11.23 -10.93
N ARG A 692 15.29 -10.71 -10.35
CA ARG A 692 14.01 -10.48 -11.02
C ARG A 692 13.58 -9.05 -10.83
N GLY A 693 12.81 -8.52 -11.78
CA GLY A 693 12.19 -7.21 -11.64
C GLY A 693 11.37 -6.84 -12.85
N VAL A 694 10.86 -5.62 -12.84
CA VAL A 694 9.98 -5.08 -13.90
C VAL A 694 10.57 -3.78 -14.42
N HIS A 695 10.63 -3.60 -15.74
CA HIS A 695 11.12 -2.39 -16.35
C HIS A 695 10.09 -1.81 -17.35
N PRO A 696 9.86 -0.48 -17.38
CA PRO A 696 8.83 0.13 -18.23
C PRO A 696 9.20 0.15 -19.72
N ALA A 697 10.49 0.05 -20.07
CA ALA A 697 10.89 -0.05 -21.47
C ALA A 697 10.45 -1.36 -22.13
N GLY A 698 10.20 -1.30 -23.45
CA GLY A 698 9.83 -2.45 -24.24
C GLY A 698 10.93 -3.52 -24.33
N VAL A 699 10.51 -4.75 -24.64
CA VAL A 699 11.38 -5.94 -24.67
C VAL A 699 12.56 -5.80 -25.64
N ALA A 700 12.39 -5.09 -26.76
CA ALA A 700 13.45 -4.84 -27.73
C ALA A 700 14.61 -4.02 -27.12
N LEU A 701 14.29 -2.96 -26.39
CA LEU A 701 15.29 -2.07 -25.80
C LEU A 701 16.07 -2.76 -24.66
N LEU A 702 15.38 -3.55 -23.84
CA LEU A 702 16.02 -4.39 -22.82
C LEU A 702 16.87 -5.51 -23.42
N THR A 703 16.43 -6.09 -24.53
CA THR A 703 17.22 -7.10 -25.26
C THR A 703 18.55 -6.50 -25.74
N ASP A 704 18.51 -5.32 -26.36
CA ASP A 704 19.71 -4.62 -26.84
C ASP A 704 20.62 -4.18 -25.68
N PHE A 705 20.02 -3.75 -24.57
CA PHE A 705 20.73 -3.45 -23.32
C PHE A 705 21.52 -4.67 -22.82
N TYR A 706 20.87 -5.81 -22.62
CA TYR A 706 21.54 -7.00 -22.08
C TYR A 706 22.65 -7.52 -23.00
N ARG A 707 22.42 -7.52 -24.33
CA ARG A 707 23.46 -7.89 -25.29
C ARG A 707 24.68 -6.98 -25.21
N THR A 708 24.46 -5.67 -25.10
CA THR A 708 25.54 -4.68 -25.07
C THR A 708 26.34 -4.76 -23.77
N GLU A 709 25.65 -4.73 -22.63
CA GLU A 709 26.29 -4.70 -21.31
C GLU A 709 27.00 -6.02 -20.98
N LEU A 710 26.39 -7.15 -21.30
CA LEU A 710 27.02 -8.45 -21.02
C LEU A 710 28.22 -8.69 -21.94
N ALA A 711 28.15 -8.32 -23.22
CA ALA A 711 29.31 -8.39 -24.11
C ALA A 711 30.46 -7.48 -23.63
N ALA A 712 30.16 -6.27 -23.16
CA ALA A 712 31.15 -5.36 -22.60
C ALA A 712 31.83 -5.92 -21.33
N ARG A 713 31.11 -6.77 -20.58
CA ARG A 713 31.59 -7.46 -19.36
C ARG A 713 32.24 -8.83 -19.66
N GLY A 714 32.50 -9.15 -20.93
CA GLY A 714 33.22 -10.37 -21.33
C GLY A 714 32.36 -11.64 -21.40
N TRP A 715 31.03 -11.50 -21.40
CA TRP A 715 30.12 -12.60 -21.64
C TRP A 715 29.92 -12.84 -23.14
N ASN A 716 29.80 -14.11 -23.53
CA ASN A 716 29.55 -14.50 -24.91
C ASN A 716 28.12 -15.04 -25.03
N GLU A 717 27.30 -14.42 -25.88
CA GLU A 717 25.94 -14.92 -26.19
C GLU A 717 26.05 -16.23 -26.98
N ASP A 718 25.32 -17.26 -26.54
CA ASP A 718 25.03 -18.42 -27.38
C ASP A 718 23.77 -18.12 -28.20
N ALA A 719 23.98 -17.51 -29.36
CA ALA A 719 22.89 -17.12 -30.26
C ALA A 719 22.09 -18.33 -30.80
N THR A 720 22.57 -19.58 -30.64
CA THR A 720 21.86 -20.77 -31.11
C THR A 720 20.69 -21.18 -30.21
N VAL A 721 20.67 -20.70 -28.96
CA VAL A 721 19.61 -20.96 -27.97
C VAL A 721 18.67 -19.77 -27.76
N ALA A 722 18.93 -18.66 -28.45
CA ALA A 722 18.09 -17.47 -28.36
C ALA A 722 16.69 -17.75 -28.92
N LYS A 723 15.66 -17.42 -28.14
CA LYS A 723 14.27 -17.45 -28.59
C LYS A 723 13.72 -16.03 -28.52
N LEU A 724 13.31 -15.49 -29.67
CA LEU A 724 12.73 -14.16 -29.77
C LEU A 724 11.31 -14.27 -30.32
N THR A 725 10.37 -13.73 -29.57
CA THR A 725 9.00 -13.46 -29.97
C THR A 725 8.72 -11.97 -29.76
N GLU A 726 7.57 -11.48 -30.23
CA GLU A 726 7.18 -10.08 -30.05
C GLU A 726 7.08 -9.70 -28.57
N ASP A 727 6.63 -10.62 -27.72
CA ASP A 727 6.34 -10.35 -26.30
C ASP A 727 7.30 -11.04 -25.32
N ALA A 728 8.23 -11.87 -25.78
CA ALA A 728 9.16 -12.59 -24.90
C ALA A 728 10.49 -12.90 -25.58
N VAL A 729 11.57 -12.77 -24.80
CA VAL A 729 12.93 -13.04 -25.23
C VAL A 729 13.64 -13.91 -24.21
N SER A 730 14.28 -14.97 -24.67
CA SER A 730 15.16 -15.83 -23.87
C SER A 730 16.55 -15.81 -24.48
N LEU A 731 17.55 -15.29 -23.74
CA LEU A 731 18.96 -15.28 -24.13
C LEU A 731 19.79 -16.15 -23.19
N SER A 732 20.92 -16.65 -23.70
CA SER A 732 21.88 -17.43 -22.91
C SER A 732 23.28 -16.90 -23.16
N PHE A 733 24.03 -16.69 -22.09
CA PHE A 733 25.39 -16.16 -22.11
C PHE A 733 26.32 -17.08 -21.31
N ALA A 734 27.60 -17.11 -21.70
CA ALA A 734 28.63 -17.84 -20.99
C ALA A 734 29.92 -17.01 -20.84
N SER A 735 30.58 -17.15 -19.69
CA SER A 735 31.94 -16.70 -19.42
C SER A 735 32.86 -17.92 -19.20
N GLU A 736 34.11 -17.71 -18.79
CA GLU A 736 35.03 -18.82 -18.49
C GLU A 736 34.57 -19.69 -17.31
N GLU A 737 33.84 -19.12 -16.35
CA GLU A 737 33.47 -19.79 -15.10
C GLU A 737 31.95 -19.95 -14.89
N GLU A 738 31.14 -19.15 -15.61
CA GLU A 738 29.72 -18.99 -15.33
C GLU A 738 28.84 -19.07 -16.59
N THR A 739 27.57 -19.43 -16.39
CA THR A 739 26.51 -19.32 -17.39
C THR A 739 25.41 -18.41 -16.88
N LEU A 740 24.85 -17.56 -17.75
CA LEU A 740 23.79 -16.62 -17.41
C LEU A 740 22.64 -16.75 -18.41
N ALA A 741 21.43 -17.02 -17.91
CA ALA A 741 20.20 -16.95 -18.68
C ALA A 741 19.51 -15.61 -18.44
N VAL A 742 19.03 -14.97 -19.51
CA VAL A 742 18.20 -13.76 -19.46
C VAL A 742 16.82 -14.12 -20.02
N GLN A 743 15.78 -13.92 -19.22
CA GLN A 743 14.39 -14.07 -19.64
C GLN A 743 13.72 -12.70 -19.57
N LEU A 744 13.07 -12.30 -20.65
CA LEU A 744 12.26 -11.09 -20.75
C LEU A 744 10.86 -11.48 -21.18
N ARG A 745 9.85 -10.87 -20.58
CA ARG A 745 8.45 -11.08 -20.94
C ARG A 745 7.66 -9.81 -20.76
N VAL A 746 6.81 -9.48 -21.72
CA VAL A 746 5.84 -8.40 -21.61
C VAL A 746 4.64 -8.90 -20.80
N THR A 747 4.35 -8.22 -19.69
CA THR A 747 3.17 -8.44 -18.84
C THR A 747 2.59 -7.07 -18.50
N ALA A 748 1.29 -6.86 -18.77
CA ALA A 748 0.59 -5.60 -18.44
C ALA A 748 1.33 -4.32 -18.94
N GLY A 749 1.86 -4.34 -20.16
CA GLY A 749 2.55 -3.20 -20.77
C GLY A 749 3.95 -2.88 -20.20
N ARG A 750 4.48 -3.73 -19.32
CA ARG A 750 5.83 -3.63 -18.76
C ARG A 750 6.64 -4.87 -19.13
N THR A 751 7.96 -4.75 -19.16
CA THR A 751 8.84 -5.91 -19.41
C THR A 751 9.35 -6.45 -18.08
N GLU A 752 8.87 -7.61 -17.67
CA GLU A 752 9.47 -8.42 -16.62
C GLU A 752 10.80 -8.97 -17.12
N PHE A 753 11.83 -8.92 -16.27
CA PHE A 753 13.11 -9.58 -16.54
C PHE A 753 13.47 -10.56 -15.42
N ALA A 754 14.16 -11.63 -15.80
CA ALA A 754 14.81 -12.55 -14.87
C ALA A 754 16.21 -12.91 -15.39
N LEU A 755 17.21 -12.63 -14.57
CA LEU A 755 18.60 -13.03 -14.76
C LEU A 755 18.86 -14.26 -13.89
N ALA A 756 19.39 -15.33 -14.46
CA ALA A 756 19.75 -16.52 -13.71
C ALA A 756 21.17 -16.96 -14.06
N ALA A 757 22.10 -16.63 -13.16
CA ALA A 757 23.49 -16.99 -13.28
C ALA A 757 23.84 -18.24 -12.46
N ARG A 758 24.76 -19.04 -12.97
CA ARG A 758 25.31 -20.23 -12.32
C ARG A 758 26.82 -20.27 -12.46
N ASN A 759 27.51 -20.40 -11.33
CA ASN A 759 28.95 -20.59 -11.29
C ASN A 759 29.30 -22.08 -11.25
N GLY A 760 29.33 -22.70 -12.44
CA GLY A 760 29.60 -24.13 -12.59
C GLY A 760 31.02 -24.50 -12.18
N ALA A 761 32.00 -23.61 -12.35
CA ALA A 761 33.39 -23.87 -11.96
C ALA A 761 33.55 -24.02 -10.44
N ARG A 762 32.98 -23.09 -9.67
CA ARG A 762 32.97 -23.13 -8.21
C ARG A 762 32.11 -24.25 -7.68
N ALA A 763 30.93 -24.48 -8.26
CA ALA A 763 30.07 -25.59 -7.87
C ALA A 763 30.78 -26.94 -8.04
N LYS A 764 31.53 -27.11 -9.13
CA LYS A 764 32.32 -28.33 -9.38
C LYS A 764 33.50 -28.46 -8.41
N LYS A 765 34.18 -27.35 -8.09
CA LYS A 765 35.28 -27.31 -7.13
C LYS A 765 34.83 -27.70 -5.72
N ASP A 766 33.67 -27.20 -5.30
CA ASP A 766 33.13 -27.42 -3.95
C ASP A 766 32.26 -28.70 -3.86
N GLY A 767 32.16 -29.45 -4.96
CA GLY A 767 31.53 -30.77 -4.99
C GLY A 767 30.00 -30.77 -4.89
N ILE A 768 29.35 -29.63 -5.16
CA ILE A 768 27.89 -29.51 -5.03
C ILE A 768 27.13 -29.89 -6.30
N VAL A 769 27.81 -30.04 -7.44
CA VAL A 769 27.14 -30.37 -8.72
C VAL A 769 26.49 -31.75 -8.62
N ALA A 770 25.20 -31.83 -8.93
CA ALA A 770 24.47 -33.10 -8.97
C ALA A 770 25.04 -34.03 -10.06
N LYS A 771 24.92 -35.34 -9.83
CA LYS A 771 25.31 -36.32 -10.85
C LYS A 771 24.45 -36.15 -12.11
N PRO A 772 24.99 -36.45 -13.32
CA PRO A 772 24.20 -36.37 -14.55
C PRO A 772 22.88 -37.14 -14.43
N GLY A 773 21.75 -36.47 -14.72
CA GLY A 773 20.41 -37.03 -14.64
C GLY A 773 19.82 -37.16 -13.24
N LYS A 774 20.47 -36.62 -12.20
CA LYS A 774 20.02 -36.65 -10.80
C LYS A 774 19.89 -35.25 -10.24
N ALA A 775 19.12 -35.11 -9.17
CA ALA A 775 19.23 -33.98 -8.26
C ALA A 775 20.18 -34.34 -7.09
N LYS A 776 20.60 -33.33 -6.33
CA LYS A 776 21.37 -33.53 -5.10
C LYS A 776 20.69 -32.82 -3.94
N LEU A 777 20.59 -33.51 -2.81
CA LEU A 777 20.17 -32.96 -1.54
C LEU A 777 21.35 -32.98 -0.57
N MET A 778 21.62 -31.85 0.06
CA MET A 778 22.71 -31.68 1.02
C MET A 778 22.11 -31.44 2.40
N LEU A 779 22.48 -32.26 3.37
CA LEU A 779 21.96 -32.16 4.73
C LEU A 779 23.07 -31.71 5.67
N ALA A 780 22.86 -30.57 6.32
CA ALA A 780 23.77 -30.00 7.30
C ALA A 780 23.07 -29.79 8.64
N ASN A 781 23.81 -29.99 9.72
CA ASN A 781 23.37 -29.80 11.08
C ASN A 781 24.47 -29.11 11.89
N PRO A 782 24.57 -27.78 11.85
CA PRO A 782 25.45 -27.02 12.75
C PRO A 782 25.06 -27.11 14.23
N GLY A 783 23.89 -27.68 14.57
CA GLY A 783 23.39 -27.76 15.93
C GLY A 783 24.11 -28.79 16.81
N GLU A 784 23.77 -28.76 18.10
CA GLU A 784 24.41 -29.59 19.13
C GLU A 784 23.76 -30.98 19.31
N THR A 785 22.65 -31.24 18.62
CA THR A 785 21.88 -32.50 18.73
C THR A 785 21.70 -33.17 17.36
N GLU A 786 21.46 -34.49 17.31
CA GLU A 786 21.22 -35.22 16.06
C GLU A 786 19.96 -34.71 15.35
N MET A 787 20.05 -34.45 14.05
CA MET A 787 18.94 -34.12 13.18
C MET A 787 18.56 -35.34 12.35
N VAL A 788 17.28 -35.64 12.21
CA VAL A 788 16.77 -36.72 11.36
C VAL A 788 16.02 -36.12 10.20
N VAL A 789 16.44 -36.42 8.97
CA VAL A 789 15.76 -36.01 7.75
C VAL A 789 15.19 -37.25 7.07
N SER A 790 13.89 -37.30 6.85
CA SER A 790 13.22 -38.35 6.10
C SER A 790 12.93 -37.85 4.69
N VAL A 791 13.41 -38.56 3.67
CA VAL A 791 13.13 -38.26 2.26
C VAL A 791 12.31 -39.41 1.69
N ASP A 792 11.07 -39.14 1.30
CA ASP A 792 10.07 -40.13 0.89
C ASP A 792 9.95 -41.33 1.86
N GLY A 793 10.00 -41.04 3.16
CA GLY A 793 9.92 -42.04 4.22
C GLY A 793 11.25 -42.75 4.54
N ARG A 794 12.35 -42.43 3.83
CA ARG A 794 13.69 -42.93 4.15
C ARG A 794 14.44 -41.96 5.06
N GLU A 795 14.79 -42.41 6.25
CA GLU A 795 15.49 -41.59 7.24
C GLU A 795 17.00 -41.51 7.02
N TYR A 796 17.53 -40.30 7.24
CA TYR A 796 18.93 -39.92 7.20
C TYR A 796 19.26 -39.20 8.50
N LYS A 797 20.20 -39.76 9.27
CA LYS A 797 20.65 -39.19 10.54
C LYS A 797 21.88 -38.30 10.33
N VAL A 798 21.74 -37.02 10.63
CA VAL A 798 22.76 -36.00 10.48
C VAL A 798 23.27 -35.64 11.87
N ALA A 799 24.48 -36.11 12.20
CA ALA A 799 25.08 -35.87 13.50
C ALA A 799 25.30 -34.37 13.78
N ALA A 800 25.36 -34.01 15.05
CA ALA A 800 25.67 -32.65 15.51
C ALA A 800 27.00 -32.14 14.92
N GLY A 801 27.00 -30.89 14.47
CA GLY A 801 28.15 -30.22 13.86
C GLY A 801 28.47 -30.57 12.40
N VAL A 802 27.70 -31.45 11.74
CA VAL A 802 27.96 -31.86 10.35
C VAL A 802 27.61 -30.76 9.36
N GLY A 803 28.54 -30.37 8.47
CA GLY A 803 28.23 -29.51 7.31
C GLY A 803 27.88 -28.05 7.61
N GLY A 804 28.04 -27.59 8.85
CA GLY A 804 27.61 -26.24 9.27
C GLY A 804 28.42 -25.07 8.71
N SER A 805 29.65 -25.30 8.25
CA SER A 805 30.57 -24.26 7.77
C SER A 805 31.15 -24.53 6.38
N ASN A 806 30.96 -25.75 5.84
CA ASN A 806 31.50 -26.18 4.55
C ASN A 806 30.53 -27.16 3.86
N PRO A 807 30.02 -26.83 2.66
CA PRO A 807 29.12 -27.72 1.91
C PRO A 807 29.73 -29.10 1.62
N ALA A 808 31.05 -29.20 1.45
CA ALA A 808 31.71 -30.48 1.21
C ALA A 808 31.62 -31.46 2.40
N GLU A 809 31.35 -30.94 3.60
CA GLU A 809 31.21 -31.73 4.84
C GLU A 809 29.75 -32.09 5.14
N ALA A 810 28.80 -31.52 4.41
CA ALA A 810 27.39 -31.88 4.51
C ALA A 810 27.14 -33.29 3.97
N MET A 811 26.14 -33.98 4.51
CA MET A 811 25.73 -35.27 3.99
C MET A 811 25.10 -35.08 2.61
N GLN A 812 25.66 -35.71 1.58
CA GLN A 812 25.17 -35.57 0.21
C GLN A 812 24.36 -36.80 -0.21
N ILE A 813 23.17 -36.55 -0.75
CA ILE A 813 22.25 -37.56 -1.24
C ILE A 813 21.98 -37.25 -2.71
N ASP A 814 22.33 -38.17 -3.60
CA ASP A 814 21.86 -38.08 -4.98
C ASP A 814 20.46 -38.68 -5.05
N ILE A 815 19.52 -37.94 -5.61
CA ILE A 815 18.10 -38.31 -5.66
C ILE A 815 17.59 -38.26 -7.11
N GLU A 816 16.58 -39.07 -7.41
CA GLU A 816 15.91 -38.98 -8.71
C GLU A 816 15.28 -37.60 -8.88
N PRO A 817 15.10 -37.11 -10.11
CA PRO A 817 14.34 -35.91 -10.32
C PRO A 817 12.83 -36.10 -10.05
N GLY A 818 12.19 -35.10 -9.44
CA GLY A 818 10.75 -35.06 -9.23
C GLY A 818 10.32 -34.40 -7.91
N THR A 819 9.04 -34.53 -7.59
CA THR A 819 8.47 -34.09 -6.30
C THR A 819 8.84 -35.07 -5.20
N HIS A 820 9.55 -34.61 -4.17
CA HIS A 820 9.95 -35.41 -3.02
C HIS A 820 9.36 -34.84 -1.73
N SER A 821 8.85 -35.71 -0.85
CA SER A 821 8.40 -35.32 0.47
C SER A 821 9.59 -35.40 1.43
N ILE A 822 9.97 -34.27 2.02
CA ILE A 822 11.07 -34.20 2.96
C ILE A 822 10.53 -33.79 4.33
N ALA A 823 10.77 -34.63 5.34
CA ALA A 823 10.43 -34.34 6.73
C ALA A 823 11.70 -34.15 7.56
N VAL A 824 11.80 -33.06 8.30
CA VAL A 824 12.97 -32.73 9.12
C VAL A 824 12.57 -32.73 10.59
N LYS A 825 13.32 -33.47 11.40
CA LYS A 825 13.20 -33.48 12.86
C LYS A 825 14.51 -33.00 13.46
N SER A 826 14.48 -31.80 14.07
CA SER A 826 15.61 -31.23 14.80
C SER A 826 15.29 -31.20 16.30
N GLY A 827 16.17 -31.75 17.14
CA GLY A 827 15.96 -31.78 18.60
C GLY A 827 14.66 -32.51 19.03
N ASN A 828 13.93 -31.89 19.96
CA ASN A 828 12.69 -32.43 20.55
C ASN A 828 11.41 -31.98 19.85
N GLU A 829 11.52 -31.27 18.73
CA GLU A 829 10.37 -30.77 17.98
C GLU A 829 9.68 -31.87 17.18
N PRO A 830 8.37 -31.73 16.88
CA PRO A 830 7.70 -32.60 15.92
C PRO A 830 8.36 -32.47 14.53
N PRO A 831 8.37 -33.53 13.71
CA PRO A 831 8.90 -33.45 12.35
C PRO A 831 8.06 -32.51 11.49
N GLU A 832 8.70 -31.54 10.86
CA GLU A 832 8.09 -30.66 9.86
C GLU A 832 8.24 -31.29 8.47
N THR A 833 7.20 -31.28 7.64
CA THR A 833 7.21 -31.93 6.32
C THR A 833 6.88 -30.94 5.21
N GLU A 834 7.68 -30.94 4.16
CA GLU A 834 7.54 -30.07 3.00
C GLU A 834 7.77 -30.88 1.70
N LYS A 835 7.16 -30.44 0.60
CA LYS A 835 7.37 -31.03 -0.73
C LYS A 835 8.34 -30.19 -1.53
N PHE A 836 9.38 -30.82 -2.06
CA PHE A 836 10.40 -30.16 -2.88
C PHE A 836 10.37 -30.68 -4.31
N GLU A 837 10.40 -29.77 -5.26
CA GLU A 837 10.69 -30.09 -6.66
C GLU A 837 12.20 -30.13 -6.86
N LEU A 838 12.74 -31.33 -7.09
CA LEU A 838 14.16 -31.56 -7.28
C LEU A 838 14.42 -31.91 -8.75
N ASP A 839 14.67 -30.91 -9.60
CA ASP A 839 14.97 -31.19 -11.02
C ASP A 839 16.38 -31.78 -11.23
N ALA A 840 16.57 -32.47 -12.36
CA ALA A 840 17.88 -32.95 -12.75
C ALA A 840 18.90 -31.79 -12.83
N GLY A 841 20.06 -31.97 -12.21
CA GLY A 841 21.13 -30.96 -12.16
C GLY A 841 20.97 -29.93 -11.05
N VAL A 842 19.90 -29.97 -10.26
CA VAL A 842 19.65 -29.05 -9.14
C VAL A 842 20.24 -29.58 -7.85
N THR A 843 20.76 -28.67 -7.03
CA THR A 843 21.22 -28.97 -5.68
C THR A 843 20.47 -28.14 -4.66
N TRP A 844 19.83 -28.81 -3.71
CA TRP A 844 19.19 -28.21 -2.55
C TRP A 844 19.98 -28.51 -1.28
N ALA A 845 19.95 -27.60 -0.32
CA ALA A 845 20.44 -27.80 1.03
C ALA A 845 19.31 -27.72 2.04
N ILE A 846 19.40 -28.57 3.07
CA ILE A 846 18.59 -28.53 4.29
C ILE A 846 19.56 -28.38 5.44
N VAL A 847 19.44 -27.29 6.17
CA VAL A 847 20.35 -26.91 7.25
C VAL A 847 19.57 -26.76 8.54
N GLY A 848 19.80 -27.63 9.52
CA GLY A 848 19.18 -27.50 10.85
C GLY A 848 19.74 -26.28 11.60
N PHE A 849 18.93 -25.63 12.44
CA PHE A 849 19.44 -24.56 13.30
C PHE A 849 19.87 -25.07 14.69
N PRO A 850 20.85 -24.43 15.34
CA PRO A 850 21.27 -24.81 16.70
C PRO A 850 20.18 -24.76 17.78
N GLY A 851 19.09 -24.02 17.56
CA GLY A 851 17.98 -23.84 18.52
C GLY A 851 16.69 -24.60 18.23
N GLY A 852 16.63 -25.42 17.17
CA GLY A 852 15.37 -26.00 16.64
C GLY A 852 15.01 -25.42 15.26
N GLY A 853 14.19 -26.13 14.47
CA GLY A 853 13.86 -25.78 13.08
C GLY A 853 14.97 -26.03 12.04
N TYR A 854 14.68 -25.70 10.76
CA TYR A 854 15.62 -25.82 9.63
C TYR A 854 15.43 -24.70 8.58
N LEU A 855 16.46 -24.51 7.74
CA LEU A 855 16.44 -23.72 6.51
C LEU A 855 16.57 -24.65 5.31
N SER A 856 15.75 -24.45 4.29
CA SER A 856 15.96 -25.05 2.97
C SER A 856 16.36 -24.00 1.95
N GLU A 857 17.41 -24.26 1.16
CA GLU A 857 17.92 -23.33 0.16
C GLU A 857 18.30 -24.05 -1.13
N ARG A 858 17.94 -23.48 -2.28
CA ARG A 858 18.39 -23.97 -3.58
C ARG A 858 19.79 -23.42 -3.88
N LEU A 859 20.81 -24.26 -3.69
CA LEU A 859 22.21 -23.86 -3.85
C LEU A 859 22.63 -23.70 -5.33
N TYR A 860 22.13 -24.53 -6.26
CA TYR A 860 22.59 -24.56 -7.67
C TYR A 860 21.49 -24.88 -8.70
#